data_AF-A0A6B1CRI2-F1
#
_entry.id   AF-A0A6B1CRI2-F1
#
_cell.length_a   1.000
_cell.length_b   1.000
_cell.length_c   1.000
_cell.angle_alpha   90.00
_cell.angle_beta   90.00
_cell.angle_gamma   90.00
#
_symmetry.space_group_name_H-M   'P 1'
#
loop_
_entity.id
_entity.type
_entity.pdbx_description
1 polymer ?
#
loop_
_entity_poly.entity_id
_entity_poly.type
_entity_poly.pdbx_seq_one_letter_code
_entity_poly.pdbx_strand_id
1 'polypeptide(L)'
;MRIFLVITLSILVLSGCPEPASRSEAFLQSYYRGLDLLERYRLRAAERAFAHCVRLEPDAAEGYWQLGRVRLVQGRIEEGVELLEQAAALDPELRAARSLVLETFLGRGKEALEEGRFSQAENYLQRALAADPEGYESLYWAAIAALWQEDYARADSILQQAVALHPEPLELRWHRKWLQEALGRPATGAFADAVPQGTISGRFSEISVEVGVDKFDGGRASAWADYDEDGDLDLVVIGHPELAYFRNDGARFAERTQAAGLVLPDGGIGVQTADYDNDGDADVYVTRDGWFGGGVNVLFQNDGRGVFADVTEASGTGDPGSSFCAAWSDFDRDGYLDIYVANGTGATGDSTNVLYHNQGDGTFADVAEAAGVAHRGQALSTAWGDFDGDSWPDLYACNFTEPNVLFRNRGDGAFDDATAAAGVGAEYIDGFITFVLDYDNDGALDIFVGNWSQYPVVLADRVAGKSTSKRDRPVLFRNKGDGTFVDVTEAAGLGRALGTMSGVPGDVDNDGWVDIYLGNGGPQMGRREPDVLFRNRGDGTFVDATEAAGLGHLGKSHGVTFADYDRDGDLDLYAPVGGAQPGDQWPNAFYRSEGFGNHYLILELEGVESNRDGIGAKVWVHSGDLMQYQEVASGYSFGNSNSLELEFGLGQRVRADRIKVAWPSGQVDEYRDIEADQHLLLREGETQ
;
A
#
# COMPACT_ATOMS: atom_id res chain seq x y z
N MET A 1 -32.20 -16.25 -43.04
CA MET A 1 -32.87 -15.33 -43.99
C MET A 1 -34.07 -14.66 -43.31
N ARG A 2 -33.83 -13.62 -42.51
CA ARG A 2 -34.78 -12.57 -42.07
C ARG A 2 -34.03 -11.54 -41.21
N ILE A 3 -32.93 -11.03 -41.76
CA ILE A 3 -32.20 -9.83 -41.29
C ILE A 3 -32.57 -8.61 -42.18
N PHE A 4 -33.46 -8.80 -43.16
CA PHE A 4 -33.85 -7.77 -44.12
C PHE A 4 -35.11 -6.96 -43.75
N LEU A 5 -35.60 -7.06 -42.50
CA LEU A 5 -36.78 -6.32 -42.02
C LEU A 5 -36.44 -5.26 -40.96
N VAL A 6 -35.16 -4.86 -40.85
CA VAL A 6 -34.68 -3.93 -39.81
C VAL A 6 -34.62 -2.47 -40.30
N ILE A 7 -34.78 -2.20 -41.61
CA ILE A 7 -34.63 -0.83 -42.16
C ILE A 7 -35.97 -0.19 -42.60
N THR A 8 -37.08 -0.94 -42.68
CA THR A 8 -38.33 -0.39 -43.24
C THR A 8 -39.35 0.10 -42.20
N LEU A 9 -39.11 -0.08 -40.89
CA LEU A 9 -40.07 0.33 -39.84
C LEU A 9 -39.72 1.64 -39.11
N SER A 10 -38.62 2.30 -39.47
CA SER A 10 -38.18 3.55 -38.81
C SER A 10 -38.79 4.83 -39.42
N ILE A 11 -39.74 4.75 -40.36
CA ILE A 11 -40.33 5.92 -41.05
C ILE A 11 -41.86 6.07 -40.82
N LEU A 12 -42.48 5.30 -39.91
CA LEU A 12 -43.93 5.41 -39.67
C LEU A 12 -44.29 5.45 -38.18
N VAL A 13 -43.81 6.48 -37.47
CA VAL A 13 -44.35 6.86 -36.15
C VAL A 13 -44.61 8.37 -36.12
N LEU A 14 -45.56 8.85 -36.94
CA LEU A 14 -46.16 10.18 -36.79
C LEU A 14 -47.55 10.24 -37.48
N SER A 15 -48.48 9.35 -37.12
CA SER A 15 -49.93 9.56 -37.25
C SER A 15 -50.71 8.30 -36.87
N GLY A 16 -51.58 8.41 -35.85
CA GLY A 16 -52.68 7.51 -35.48
C GLY A 16 -52.51 6.01 -35.79
N CYS A 17 -52.07 5.22 -34.80
CA CYS A 17 -52.07 3.76 -34.93
C CYS A 17 -53.51 3.20 -34.99
N PRO A 18 -53.84 2.35 -35.97
CA PRO A 18 -55.07 1.57 -35.96
C PRO A 18 -55.04 0.53 -34.82
N GLU A 19 -56.22 0.11 -34.34
CA GLU A 19 -56.32 -1.00 -33.38
C GLU A 19 -55.68 -2.28 -33.96
N PRO A 20 -54.89 -3.03 -33.17
CA PRO A 20 -54.18 -4.21 -33.66
C PRO A 20 -55.17 -5.27 -34.16
N ALA A 21 -54.94 -5.79 -35.36
CA ALA A 21 -55.85 -6.74 -36.01
C ALA A 21 -55.71 -8.17 -35.46
N SER A 22 -54.66 -8.45 -34.66
CA SER A 22 -54.43 -9.73 -33.98
C SER A 22 -53.67 -9.57 -32.66
N ARG A 23 -53.75 -10.60 -31.79
CA ARG A 23 -53.03 -10.68 -30.50
C ARG A 23 -51.50 -10.54 -30.66
N SER A 24 -50.94 -11.08 -31.74
CA SER A 24 -49.51 -10.99 -32.07
C SER A 24 -49.07 -9.61 -32.54
N GLU A 25 -49.93 -8.89 -33.26
CA GLU A 25 -49.65 -7.50 -33.64
C GLU A 25 -49.67 -6.56 -32.42
N ALA A 26 -50.59 -6.80 -31.49
CA ALA A 26 -50.65 -6.07 -30.22
C ALA A 26 -49.39 -6.32 -29.36
N PHE A 27 -48.87 -7.55 -29.36
CA PHE A 27 -47.61 -7.89 -28.68
C PHE A 27 -46.44 -7.10 -29.25
N LEU A 28 -46.22 -7.13 -30.56
CA LEU A 28 -45.11 -6.44 -31.21
C LEU A 28 -45.18 -4.91 -30.98
N GLN A 29 -46.37 -4.31 -31.09
CA GLN A 29 -46.54 -2.87 -30.79
C GLN A 29 -46.17 -2.54 -29.34
N SER A 30 -46.62 -3.35 -28.38
CA SER A 30 -46.29 -3.16 -26.96
C SER A 30 -44.81 -3.39 -26.67
N TYR A 31 -44.19 -4.36 -27.36
CA TYR A 31 -42.79 -4.71 -27.22
C TYR A 31 -41.87 -3.58 -27.71
N TYR A 32 -42.04 -3.11 -28.94
CA TYR A 32 -41.22 -2.01 -29.49
C TYR A 32 -41.44 -0.69 -28.76
N ARG A 33 -42.67 -0.41 -28.31
CA ARG A 33 -42.95 0.73 -27.43
C ARG A 33 -42.19 0.61 -26.10
N GLY A 34 -42.13 -0.59 -25.53
CA GLY A 34 -41.36 -0.85 -24.31
C GLY A 34 -39.87 -0.58 -24.50
N LEU A 35 -39.29 -1.00 -25.63
CA LEU A 35 -37.88 -0.76 -25.96
C LEU A 35 -37.55 0.74 -26.09
N ASP A 36 -38.33 1.51 -26.85
CA ASP A 36 -38.15 2.97 -26.97
C ASP A 36 -38.25 3.68 -25.61
N LEU A 37 -39.18 3.24 -24.76
CA LEU A 37 -39.31 3.79 -23.41
C LEU A 37 -38.12 3.43 -22.50
N LEU A 38 -37.57 2.23 -22.65
CA LEU A 38 -36.38 1.80 -21.90
C LEU A 38 -35.15 2.59 -22.32
N GLU A 39 -34.92 2.77 -23.63
CA GLU A 39 -33.82 3.59 -24.16
C GLU A 39 -33.86 5.04 -23.66
N ARG A 40 -35.06 5.57 -23.42
CA ARG A 40 -35.28 6.92 -22.84
C ARG A 40 -35.35 6.93 -21.31
N TYR A 41 -34.95 5.84 -20.64
CA TYR A 41 -34.99 5.67 -19.18
C TYR A 41 -36.38 5.92 -18.54
N ARG A 42 -37.47 5.68 -19.27
CA ARG A 42 -38.86 5.76 -18.77
C ARG A 42 -39.29 4.44 -18.14
N LEU A 43 -38.58 4.00 -17.10
CA LEU A 43 -38.63 2.65 -16.54
C LEU A 43 -40.05 2.17 -16.19
N ARG A 44 -40.86 2.96 -15.46
CA ARG A 44 -42.25 2.56 -15.10
C ARG A 44 -43.16 2.41 -16.32
N ALA A 45 -42.92 3.17 -17.39
CA ALA A 45 -43.70 3.09 -18.61
C ALA A 45 -43.28 1.88 -19.45
N ALA A 46 -41.97 1.64 -19.56
CA ALA A 46 -41.40 0.44 -20.18
C ALA A 46 -41.90 -0.84 -19.48
N GLU A 47 -41.84 -0.88 -18.14
CA GLU A 47 -42.36 -1.97 -17.31
C GLU A 47 -43.83 -2.30 -17.62
N ARG A 48 -44.71 -1.28 -17.71
CA ARG A 48 -46.11 -1.49 -18.06
C ARG A 48 -46.29 -2.05 -19.47
N ALA A 49 -45.45 -1.61 -20.42
CA ALA A 49 -45.47 -2.09 -21.79
C ALA A 49 -45.03 -3.57 -21.88
N PHE A 50 -43.97 -3.96 -21.17
CA PHE A 50 -43.51 -5.35 -21.13
C PHE A 50 -44.43 -6.27 -20.32
N ALA A 51 -45.00 -5.81 -19.20
CA ALA A 51 -46.03 -6.55 -18.48
C ALA A 51 -47.30 -6.77 -19.33
N HIS A 52 -47.61 -5.82 -20.22
CA HIS A 52 -48.65 -6.03 -21.22
C HIS A 52 -48.27 -7.08 -22.26
N CYS A 53 -46.99 -7.12 -22.71
CA CYS A 53 -46.48 -8.18 -23.57
C CYS A 53 -46.67 -9.57 -22.94
N VAL A 54 -46.29 -9.73 -21.66
CA VAL A 54 -46.46 -10.99 -20.91
C VAL A 54 -47.93 -11.42 -20.83
N ARG A 55 -48.86 -10.49 -20.59
CA ARG A 55 -50.31 -10.81 -20.60
C ARG A 55 -50.82 -11.18 -21.99
N LEU A 56 -50.32 -10.50 -23.02
CA LEU A 56 -50.69 -10.76 -24.40
C LEU A 56 -50.15 -12.10 -24.87
N GLU A 57 -48.91 -12.46 -24.60
CA GLU A 57 -48.33 -13.75 -25.01
C GLU A 57 -47.53 -14.36 -23.84
N PRO A 58 -48.19 -15.11 -22.94
CA PRO A 58 -47.53 -15.73 -21.78
C PRO A 58 -46.50 -16.81 -22.11
N ASP A 59 -46.53 -17.34 -23.33
CA ASP A 59 -45.58 -18.35 -23.80
C ASP A 59 -44.40 -17.72 -24.57
N ALA A 60 -44.39 -16.39 -24.75
CA ALA A 60 -43.32 -15.66 -25.43
C ALA A 60 -42.24 -15.20 -24.43
N ALA A 61 -41.05 -15.76 -24.56
CA ALA A 61 -39.91 -15.48 -23.68
C ALA A 61 -39.49 -14.00 -23.69
N GLU A 62 -39.64 -13.29 -24.81
CA GLU A 62 -39.15 -11.93 -24.99
C GLU A 62 -39.86 -10.92 -24.08
N GLY A 63 -41.14 -11.15 -23.77
CA GLY A 63 -41.89 -10.32 -22.83
C GLY A 63 -41.35 -10.42 -21.41
N TYR A 64 -41.04 -11.64 -20.96
CA TYR A 64 -40.43 -11.92 -19.66
C TYR A 64 -39.00 -11.40 -19.58
N TRP A 65 -38.20 -11.61 -20.63
CA TRP A 65 -36.82 -11.11 -20.76
C TRP A 65 -36.74 -9.60 -20.54
N GLN A 66 -37.54 -8.82 -21.28
CA GLN A 66 -37.49 -7.37 -21.16
C GLN A 66 -38.11 -6.87 -19.85
N LEU A 67 -39.16 -7.52 -19.34
CA LEU A 67 -39.72 -7.15 -18.05
C LEU A 67 -38.72 -7.40 -16.91
N GLY A 68 -38.04 -8.55 -16.92
CA GLY A 68 -37.00 -8.90 -15.96
C GLY A 68 -35.86 -7.88 -15.95
N ARG A 69 -35.33 -7.52 -17.13
CA ARG A 69 -34.32 -6.45 -17.27
C ARG A 69 -34.75 -5.13 -16.65
N VAL A 70 -35.98 -4.69 -16.92
CA VAL A 70 -36.49 -3.42 -16.36
C VAL A 70 -36.59 -3.49 -14.83
N ARG A 71 -37.00 -4.63 -14.27
CA ARG A 71 -37.06 -4.83 -12.81
C ARG A 71 -35.66 -4.77 -12.17
N LEU A 72 -34.66 -5.39 -12.80
CA LEU A 72 -33.27 -5.31 -12.34
C LEU A 72 -32.75 -3.86 -12.32
N VAL A 73 -32.96 -3.10 -13.41
CA VAL A 73 -32.56 -1.68 -13.48
C VAL A 73 -33.26 -0.82 -12.42
N GLN A 74 -34.45 -1.22 -11.97
CA GLN A 74 -35.18 -0.57 -10.88
C GLN A 74 -34.76 -1.04 -9.47
N GLY A 75 -33.75 -1.89 -9.35
CA GLY A 75 -33.28 -2.44 -8.07
C GLY A 75 -34.14 -3.58 -7.51
N ARG A 76 -35.12 -4.08 -8.26
CA ARG A 76 -36.00 -5.18 -7.84
C ARG A 76 -35.42 -6.51 -8.31
N ILE A 77 -34.38 -6.95 -7.61
CA ILE A 77 -33.53 -8.07 -8.02
C ILE A 77 -34.31 -9.38 -8.10
N GLU A 78 -34.98 -9.80 -7.02
CA GLU A 78 -35.69 -11.09 -7.00
C GLU A 78 -36.81 -11.15 -8.06
N GLU A 79 -37.66 -10.12 -8.13
CA GLU A 79 -38.71 -10.03 -9.15
C GLU A 79 -38.13 -10.07 -10.58
N GLY A 80 -36.98 -9.42 -10.80
CA GLY A 80 -36.31 -9.43 -12.09
C GLY A 80 -35.78 -10.80 -12.47
N VAL A 81 -35.11 -11.48 -11.52
CA VAL A 81 -34.53 -12.81 -11.72
C VAL A 81 -35.61 -13.86 -11.97
N GLU A 82 -36.69 -13.88 -11.20
CA GLU A 82 -37.81 -14.81 -11.43
C GLU A 82 -38.36 -14.72 -12.87
N LEU A 83 -38.46 -13.49 -13.40
CA LEU A 83 -38.89 -13.26 -14.78
C LEU A 83 -37.84 -13.71 -15.82
N LEU A 84 -36.56 -13.54 -15.53
CA LEU A 84 -35.47 -13.99 -16.41
C LEU A 84 -35.36 -15.51 -16.45
N GLU A 85 -35.52 -16.17 -15.30
CA GLU A 85 -35.59 -17.63 -15.20
C GLU A 85 -36.80 -18.16 -15.98
N GLN A 86 -37.96 -17.51 -15.85
CA GLN A 86 -39.14 -17.83 -16.64
C GLN A 86 -38.88 -17.65 -18.15
N ALA A 87 -38.19 -16.58 -18.55
CA ALA A 87 -37.81 -16.37 -19.96
C ALA A 87 -36.89 -17.49 -20.47
N ALA A 88 -35.89 -17.89 -19.67
CA ALA A 88 -34.96 -18.97 -20.00
C ALA A 88 -35.60 -20.37 -19.99
N ALA A 89 -36.69 -20.56 -19.25
CA ALA A 89 -37.50 -21.78 -19.26
C ALA A 89 -38.38 -21.87 -20.52
N LEU A 90 -38.93 -20.73 -20.97
CA LEU A 90 -39.75 -20.64 -22.19
C LEU A 90 -38.90 -20.75 -23.48
N ASP A 91 -37.70 -20.15 -23.49
CA ASP A 91 -36.74 -20.26 -24.59
C ASP A 91 -35.35 -20.64 -24.05
N PRO A 92 -35.00 -21.94 -24.05
CA PRO A 92 -33.68 -22.40 -23.63
C PRO A 92 -32.51 -21.88 -24.48
N GLU A 93 -32.74 -21.42 -25.71
CA GLU A 93 -31.71 -20.83 -26.57
C GLU A 93 -31.47 -19.34 -26.27
N LEU A 94 -32.32 -18.71 -25.45
CA LEU A 94 -32.14 -17.34 -24.95
C LEU A 94 -31.04 -17.28 -23.89
N ARG A 95 -29.79 -17.52 -24.30
CA ARG A 95 -28.62 -17.52 -23.41
C ARG A 95 -28.46 -16.23 -22.64
N ALA A 96 -28.84 -15.10 -23.25
CA ALA A 96 -28.78 -13.78 -22.63
C ALA A 96 -29.58 -13.69 -21.31
N ALA A 97 -30.70 -14.41 -21.18
CA ALA A 97 -31.46 -14.44 -19.93
C ALA A 97 -30.68 -15.12 -18.80
N ARG A 98 -30.05 -16.26 -19.08
CA ARG A 98 -29.21 -16.98 -18.10
C ARG A 98 -27.93 -16.21 -17.76
N SER A 99 -27.26 -15.66 -18.76
CA SER A 99 -26.06 -14.82 -18.56
C SER A 99 -26.36 -13.62 -17.68
N LEU A 100 -27.50 -12.95 -17.87
CA LEU A 100 -27.86 -11.80 -17.05
C LEU A 100 -28.15 -12.19 -15.58
N VAL A 101 -28.78 -13.34 -15.34
CA VAL A 101 -28.97 -13.87 -13.97
C VAL A 101 -27.62 -14.13 -13.30
N LEU A 102 -26.70 -14.80 -14.01
CA LEU A 102 -25.34 -15.06 -13.54
C LEU A 102 -24.58 -13.76 -13.22
N GLU A 103 -24.52 -12.82 -14.17
CA GLU A 103 -23.84 -11.53 -14.02
C GLU A 103 -24.42 -10.72 -12.84
N THR A 104 -25.74 -10.77 -12.65
CA THR A 104 -26.41 -10.10 -11.53
C THR A 104 -25.91 -10.64 -10.19
N PHE A 105 -25.87 -11.97 -10.02
CA PHE A 105 -25.43 -12.57 -8.77
C PHE A 105 -23.92 -12.51 -8.56
N LEU A 106 -23.11 -12.63 -9.61
CA LEU A 106 -21.67 -12.41 -9.54
C LEU A 106 -21.37 -10.97 -9.09
N GLY A 107 -21.95 -9.97 -9.75
CA GLY A 107 -21.73 -8.57 -9.41
C GLY A 107 -22.15 -8.24 -7.98
N ARG A 108 -23.35 -8.66 -7.56
CA ARG A 108 -23.84 -8.47 -6.19
C ARG A 108 -23.04 -9.24 -5.15
N GLY A 109 -22.55 -10.42 -5.50
CA GLY A 109 -21.68 -11.22 -4.65
C GLY A 109 -20.34 -10.53 -4.39
N LYS A 110 -19.71 -9.99 -5.42
CA LYS A 110 -18.45 -9.23 -5.33
C LYS A 110 -18.64 -7.93 -4.52
N GLU A 111 -19.68 -7.16 -4.83
CA GLU A 111 -20.02 -5.92 -4.09
C GLU A 111 -20.22 -6.22 -2.60
N ALA A 112 -21.04 -7.22 -2.27
CA ALA A 112 -21.27 -7.61 -0.87
C ALA A 112 -19.99 -8.12 -0.19
N LEU A 113 -19.08 -8.76 -0.92
CA LEU A 113 -17.78 -9.20 -0.39
C LEU A 113 -16.88 -8.00 -0.09
N GLU A 114 -16.78 -7.04 -1.00
CA GLU A 114 -16.01 -5.80 -0.86
C GLU A 114 -16.53 -4.93 0.29
N GLU A 115 -17.82 -4.96 0.59
CA GLU A 115 -18.43 -4.24 1.73
C GLU A 115 -18.36 -5.02 3.06
N GLY A 116 -17.76 -6.21 3.08
CA GLY A 116 -17.68 -7.05 4.29
C GLY A 116 -19.00 -7.76 4.67
N ARG A 117 -20.00 -7.75 3.79
CA ARG A 117 -21.28 -8.45 3.97
C ARG A 117 -21.15 -9.93 3.57
N PHE A 118 -20.23 -10.64 4.20
CA PHE A 118 -19.77 -11.97 3.76
C PHE A 118 -20.89 -13.02 3.60
N SER A 119 -21.83 -13.10 4.54
CA SER A 119 -22.95 -14.04 4.42
C SER A 119 -23.91 -13.67 3.27
N GLN A 120 -24.06 -12.38 2.96
CA GLN A 120 -24.84 -11.95 1.79
C GLN A 120 -24.10 -12.26 0.49
N ALA A 121 -22.79 -12.00 0.45
CA ALA A 121 -21.93 -12.36 -0.66
C ALA A 121 -22.03 -13.86 -0.98
N GLU A 122 -21.94 -14.69 0.04
CA GLU A 122 -22.07 -16.14 -0.07
C GLU A 122 -23.41 -16.56 -0.69
N ASN A 123 -24.53 -16.00 -0.23
CA ASN A 123 -25.86 -16.31 -0.76
C ASN A 123 -25.97 -15.96 -2.26
N TYR A 124 -25.44 -14.81 -2.67
CA TYR A 124 -25.43 -14.44 -4.09
C TYR A 124 -24.50 -15.35 -4.90
N LEU A 125 -23.30 -15.64 -4.39
CA LEU A 125 -22.33 -16.46 -5.10
C LEU A 125 -22.75 -17.93 -5.20
N GLN A 126 -23.51 -18.46 -4.24
CA GLN A 126 -24.17 -19.76 -4.38
C GLN A 126 -25.18 -19.79 -5.53
N ARG A 127 -25.94 -18.70 -5.75
CA ARG A 127 -26.89 -18.61 -6.88
C ARG A 127 -26.16 -18.44 -8.21
N ALA A 128 -25.06 -17.68 -8.23
CA ALA A 128 -24.17 -17.62 -9.39
C ALA A 128 -23.60 -19.01 -9.74
N LEU A 129 -23.10 -19.74 -8.73
CA LEU A 129 -22.59 -21.10 -8.89
C LEU A 129 -23.68 -22.10 -9.30
N ALA A 130 -24.93 -21.93 -8.85
CA ALA A 130 -26.04 -22.75 -9.33
C ALA A 130 -26.40 -22.47 -10.80
N ALA A 131 -26.27 -21.21 -11.24
CA ALA A 131 -26.51 -20.80 -12.62
C ALA A 131 -25.38 -21.23 -13.58
N ASP A 132 -24.13 -21.26 -13.09
CA ASP A 132 -22.95 -21.71 -13.82
C ASP A 132 -21.99 -22.52 -12.93
N PRO A 133 -22.26 -23.83 -12.71
CA PRO A 133 -21.50 -24.67 -11.79
C PRO A 133 -20.07 -24.99 -12.23
N GLU A 134 -19.77 -24.77 -13.51
CA GLU A 134 -18.46 -25.04 -14.11
C GLU A 134 -17.71 -23.76 -14.46
N GLY A 135 -18.31 -22.58 -14.28
CA GLY A 135 -17.69 -21.29 -14.59
C GLY A 135 -16.56 -20.92 -13.65
N TYR A 136 -15.44 -20.46 -14.20
CA TYR A 136 -14.28 -20.00 -13.43
C TYR A 136 -14.66 -18.91 -12.42
N GLU A 137 -15.33 -17.84 -12.86
CA GLU A 137 -15.71 -16.72 -11.99
C GLU A 137 -16.62 -17.17 -10.84
N SER A 138 -17.63 -18.00 -11.12
CA SER A 138 -18.54 -18.53 -10.08
C SER A 138 -17.79 -19.34 -9.03
N LEU A 139 -16.89 -20.23 -9.46
CA LEU A 139 -16.11 -21.06 -8.56
C LEU A 139 -15.08 -20.23 -7.78
N TYR A 140 -14.36 -19.33 -8.44
CA TYR A 140 -13.35 -18.49 -7.82
C TYR A 140 -13.96 -17.61 -6.73
N TRP A 141 -14.99 -16.82 -7.05
CA TRP A 141 -15.58 -15.90 -6.08
C TRP A 141 -16.30 -16.62 -4.95
N ALA A 142 -16.96 -17.76 -5.22
CA ALA A 142 -17.54 -18.58 -4.16
C ALA A 142 -16.46 -19.16 -3.21
N ALA A 143 -15.29 -19.53 -3.73
CA ALA A 143 -14.15 -19.94 -2.91
C ALA A 143 -13.60 -18.77 -2.08
N ILE A 144 -13.41 -17.58 -2.68
CA ILE A 144 -12.94 -16.39 -1.96
C ILE A 144 -13.91 -16.01 -0.83
N ALA A 145 -15.23 -16.01 -1.08
CA ALA A 145 -16.22 -15.74 -0.04
C ALA A 145 -16.21 -16.79 1.09
N ALA A 146 -15.94 -18.06 0.79
CA ALA A 146 -15.77 -19.09 1.82
C ALA A 146 -14.48 -18.89 2.62
N LEU A 147 -13.38 -18.48 1.98
CA LEU A 147 -12.11 -18.16 2.64
C LEU A 147 -12.24 -16.98 3.62
N TRP A 148 -12.97 -15.94 3.25
CA TRP A 148 -13.22 -14.77 4.11
C TRP A 148 -14.17 -15.06 5.28
N GLN A 149 -14.98 -16.11 5.19
CA GLN A 149 -15.78 -16.60 6.31
C GLN A 149 -15.08 -17.69 7.13
N GLU A 150 -13.79 -17.96 6.83
CA GLU A 150 -13.00 -19.03 7.45
C GLU A 150 -13.64 -20.44 7.32
N ASP A 151 -14.53 -20.64 6.34
CA ASP A 151 -15.10 -21.95 6.00
C ASP A 151 -14.13 -22.71 5.08
N TYR A 152 -13.00 -23.11 5.66
CA TYR A 152 -11.89 -23.77 4.97
C TYR A 152 -12.29 -25.11 4.34
N ALA A 153 -13.21 -25.85 4.96
CA ALA A 153 -13.67 -27.12 4.42
C ALA A 153 -14.43 -26.92 3.09
N ARG A 154 -15.30 -25.91 3.05
CA ARG A 154 -16.03 -25.56 1.83
C ARG A 154 -15.14 -24.94 0.79
N ALA A 155 -14.26 -24.00 1.18
CA ALA A 155 -13.30 -23.39 0.27
C ALA A 155 -12.46 -24.47 -0.43
N ASP A 156 -11.99 -25.49 0.29
CA ASP A 156 -11.19 -26.60 -0.26
C ASP A 156 -11.98 -27.41 -1.28
N SER A 157 -13.24 -27.72 -0.97
CA SER A 157 -14.14 -28.43 -1.89
C SER A 157 -14.34 -27.66 -3.21
N ILE A 158 -14.62 -26.35 -3.11
CA ILE A 158 -14.84 -25.50 -4.28
C ILE A 158 -13.53 -25.35 -5.08
N LEU A 159 -12.40 -25.09 -4.43
CA LEU A 159 -11.10 -24.95 -5.08
C LEU A 159 -10.63 -26.25 -5.73
N GLN A 160 -10.91 -27.41 -5.13
CA GLN A 160 -10.63 -28.70 -5.73
C GLN A 160 -11.37 -28.87 -7.07
N GLN A 161 -12.67 -28.53 -7.09
CA GLN A 161 -13.47 -28.53 -8.32
C GLN A 161 -12.95 -27.50 -9.33
N ALA A 162 -12.66 -26.28 -8.87
CA ALA A 162 -12.18 -25.18 -9.70
C ALA A 162 -10.87 -25.52 -10.41
N VAL A 163 -9.88 -26.06 -9.69
CA VAL A 163 -8.59 -26.48 -10.27
C VAL A 163 -8.77 -27.65 -11.25
N ALA A 164 -9.72 -28.56 -11.00
CA ALA A 164 -9.97 -29.69 -11.90
C ALA A 164 -10.58 -29.25 -13.24
N LEU A 165 -11.41 -28.20 -13.23
CA LEU A 165 -12.07 -27.65 -14.42
C LEU A 165 -11.21 -26.59 -15.13
N HIS A 166 -10.48 -25.79 -14.35
CA HIS A 166 -9.65 -24.65 -14.79
C HIS A 166 -8.25 -24.78 -14.19
N PRO A 167 -7.37 -25.60 -14.77
CA PRO A 167 -6.02 -25.81 -14.23
C PRO A 167 -5.03 -24.67 -14.54
N GLU A 168 -5.35 -23.79 -15.51
CA GLU A 168 -4.46 -22.72 -15.97
C GLU A 168 -4.32 -21.54 -14.99
N PRO A 169 -5.40 -21.01 -14.35
CA PRO A 169 -5.30 -19.88 -13.43
C PRO A 169 -4.45 -20.22 -12.20
N LEU A 170 -3.39 -19.44 -12.01
CA LEU A 170 -2.42 -19.64 -10.93
C LEU A 170 -3.01 -19.33 -9.55
N GLU A 171 -3.98 -18.42 -9.48
CA GLU A 171 -4.66 -17.99 -8.26
C GLU A 171 -5.40 -19.16 -7.60
N LEU A 172 -6.13 -19.96 -8.38
CA LEU A 172 -6.83 -21.14 -7.88
C LEU A 172 -5.85 -22.15 -7.27
N ARG A 173 -4.73 -22.35 -7.95
CA ARG A 173 -3.67 -23.26 -7.54
C ARG A 173 -2.96 -22.74 -6.28
N TRP A 174 -2.71 -21.45 -6.21
CA TRP A 174 -2.12 -20.76 -5.06
C TRP A 174 -3.02 -20.86 -3.83
N HIS A 175 -4.29 -20.46 -3.93
CA HIS A 175 -5.24 -20.55 -2.82
C HIS A 175 -5.39 -21.98 -2.31
N ARG A 176 -5.41 -22.97 -3.22
CA ARG A 176 -5.49 -24.36 -2.83
C ARG A 176 -4.21 -24.85 -2.15
N LYS A 177 -3.02 -24.42 -2.60
CA LYS A 177 -1.75 -24.73 -1.90
C LYS A 177 -1.82 -24.24 -0.46
N TRP A 178 -2.07 -22.94 -0.30
CA TRP A 178 -2.15 -22.30 1.01
C TRP A 178 -3.19 -22.97 1.92
N LEU A 179 -4.39 -23.24 1.39
CA LEU A 179 -5.46 -23.83 2.18
C LEU A 179 -5.13 -25.26 2.65
N GLN A 180 -4.43 -26.05 1.82
CA GLN A 180 -3.96 -27.37 2.24
C GLN A 180 -2.93 -27.24 3.37
N GLU A 181 -2.00 -26.28 3.28
CA GLU A 181 -1.01 -25.99 4.33
C GLU A 181 -1.69 -25.56 5.63
N ALA A 182 -2.66 -24.64 5.58
CA ALA A 182 -3.45 -24.20 6.73
C ALA A 182 -4.25 -25.34 7.39
N LEU A 183 -4.70 -26.33 6.61
CA LEU A 183 -5.38 -27.54 7.10
C LEU A 183 -4.41 -28.64 7.58
N GLY A 184 -3.09 -28.39 7.59
CA GLY A 184 -2.08 -29.39 7.95
C GLY A 184 -1.96 -30.55 6.97
N ARG A 185 -2.36 -30.33 5.71
CA ARG A 185 -2.37 -31.34 4.65
C ARG A 185 -1.23 -31.07 3.65
N PRO A 186 -0.65 -32.12 3.02
CA PRO A 186 0.35 -31.92 1.97
C PRO A 186 -0.24 -31.21 0.75
N ALA A 187 0.34 -30.09 0.35
CA ALA A 187 -0.07 -29.32 -0.84
C ALA A 187 0.45 -29.91 -2.18
N THR A 188 0.61 -31.23 -2.28
CA THR A 188 1.26 -31.89 -3.41
C THR A 188 0.54 -31.62 -4.74
N GLY A 189 1.27 -31.08 -5.72
CA GLY A 189 0.74 -30.81 -7.06
C GLY A 189 -0.20 -29.60 -7.16
N ALA A 190 -0.42 -28.83 -6.08
CA ALA A 190 -1.27 -27.65 -6.11
C ALA A 190 -0.59 -26.48 -6.84
N PHE A 191 0.49 -25.94 -6.27
CA PHE A 191 1.28 -24.84 -6.84
C PHE A 191 2.76 -25.11 -6.60
N ALA A 192 3.58 -25.01 -7.66
CA ALA A 192 5.01 -25.25 -7.60
C ALA A 192 5.72 -23.91 -7.49
N ASP A 193 6.02 -23.52 -6.24
CA ASP A 193 6.79 -22.31 -5.98
C ASP A 193 8.28 -22.59 -6.21
N ALA A 194 8.90 -21.82 -7.09
CA ALA A 194 10.29 -21.96 -7.48
C ALA A 194 11.18 -20.82 -6.93
N VAL A 195 10.63 -19.92 -6.12
CA VAL A 195 11.40 -18.86 -5.45
C VAL A 195 12.43 -19.50 -4.52
N PRO A 196 13.73 -19.18 -4.70
CA PRO A 196 14.76 -19.61 -3.76
C PRO A 196 14.51 -19.04 -2.36
N GLN A 197 14.39 -19.92 -1.38
CA GLN A 197 14.29 -19.54 0.03
C GLN A 197 15.68 -19.44 0.66
N GLY A 198 15.85 -18.45 1.53
CA GLY A 198 17.05 -18.17 2.30
C GLY A 198 16.96 -18.66 3.73
N THR A 199 17.99 -18.33 4.50
CA THR A 199 18.08 -18.61 5.93
C THR A 199 18.47 -17.35 6.66
N ILE A 200 17.96 -17.22 7.88
CA ILE A 200 18.32 -16.22 8.88
C ILE A 200 18.50 -16.94 10.21
N SER A 201 19.36 -16.42 11.11
CA SER A 201 19.79 -17.14 12.33
C SER A 201 18.74 -17.13 13.46
N GLY A 202 17.87 -16.13 13.49
CA GLY A 202 16.81 -15.94 14.47
C GLY A 202 15.43 -16.00 13.82
N ARG A 203 14.43 -15.44 14.51
CA ARG A 203 13.05 -15.42 14.04
C ARG A 203 12.27 -14.30 14.72
N PHE A 204 11.11 -14.03 14.16
CA PHE A 204 10.10 -13.17 14.71
C PHE A 204 8.95 -13.97 15.34
N SER A 205 8.28 -13.35 16.30
CA SER A 205 7.04 -13.82 16.93
C SER A 205 5.98 -12.74 16.82
N GLU A 206 4.80 -13.11 16.32
CA GLU A 206 3.64 -12.21 16.30
C GLU A 206 3.09 -12.05 17.73
N ILE A 207 3.00 -10.80 18.20
CA ILE A 207 2.69 -10.42 19.59
C ILE A 207 1.62 -9.31 19.69
N SER A 208 1.01 -8.86 18.60
CA SER A 208 0.10 -7.69 18.60
C SER A 208 -0.98 -7.77 19.68
N VAL A 209 -1.61 -8.93 19.84
CA VAL A 209 -2.67 -9.19 20.86
C VAL A 209 -2.09 -9.17 22.27
N GLU A 210 -0.86 -9.67 22.46
CA GLU A 210 -0.20 -9.74 23.76
C GLU A 210 0.11 -8.34 24.30
N VAL A 211 0.57 -7.45 23.43
CA VAL A 211 0.99 -6.10 23.79
C VAL A 211 -0.09 -5.03 23.60
N GLY A 212 -1.18 -5.34 22.88
CA GLY A 212 -2.38 -4.50 22.78
C GLY A 212 -2.45 -3.56 21.59
N VAL A 213 -1.84 -3.93 20.45
CA VAL A 213 -1.82 -3.12 19.20
C VAL A 213 -2.49 -3.82 18.02
N ASP A 214 -3.28 -4.88 18.26
CA ASP A 214 -4.00 -5.71 17.27
C ASP A 214 -5.27 -5.04 16.71
N LYS A 215 -5.23 -3.72 16.49
CA LYS A 215 -6.40 -2.95 16.07
C LYS A 215 -6.94 -3.46 14.73
N PHE A 216 -8.26 -3.58 14.64
CA PHE A 216 -8.98 -3.99 13.43
C PHE A 216 -9.54 -2.75 12.74
N ASP A 217 -8.66 -1.97 12.13
CA ASP A 217 -8.99 -0.67 11.54
C ASP A 217 -8.64 -0.57 10.05
N GLY A 218 -8.16 -1.64 9.43
CA GLY A 218 -7.75 -1.63 8.03
C GLY A 218 -6.49 -0.79 7.78
N GLY A 219 -5.54 -0.88 8.72
CA GLY A 219 -4.31 -0.09 8.85
C GLY A 219 -3.64 0.39 7.57
N ARG A 220 -3.06 1.59 7.64
CA ARG A 220 -2.45 2.29 6.50
C ARG A 220 -0.99 2.68 6.72
N ALA A 221 -0.69 3.33 7.84
CA ALA A 221 0.63 3.85 8.14
C ALA A 221 0.91 3.86 9.64
N SER A 222 2.19 3.84 10.01
CA SER A 222 2.65 4.00 11.39
C SER A 222 3.84 4.94 11.48
N ALA A 223 4.01 5.54 12.65
CA ALA A 223 5.15 6.35 13.04
C ALA A 223 5.58 6.01 14.48
N TRP A 224 6.90 6.01 14.72
CA TRP A 224 7.51 5.73 16.01
C TRP A 224 8.32 6.92 16.51
N ALA A 225 8.12 7.31 17.77
CA ALA A 225 8.94 8.29 18.50
C ALA A 225 8.70 8.14 20.00
N ASP A 226 9.59 8.65 20.85
CA ASP A 226 9.30 8.82 22.28
C ASP A 226 8.50 10.14 22.46
N TYR A 227 7.17 10.05 22.42
CA TYR A 227 6.31 11.24 22.41
C TYR A 227 6.14 11.87 23.81
N ASP A 228 6.47 11.16 24.89
CA ASP A 228 6.33 11.68 26.26
C ASP A 228 7.63 11.72 27.08
N GLU A 229 8.76 11.61 26.38
CA GLU A 229 10.14 11.68 26.90
C GLU A 229 10.39 10.69 28.06
N ASP A 230 9.77 9.51 28.01
CA ASP A 230 9.94 8.49 29.06
C ASP A 230 11.01 7.43 28.75
N GLY A 231 11.57 7.48 27.55
CA GLY A 231 12.64 6.62 27.04
C GLY A 231 12.14 5.43 26.21
N ASP A 232 10.83 5.13 26.21
CA ASP A 232 10.25 4.05 25.42
C ASP A 232 9.66 4.60 24.11
N LEU A 233 9.88 3.90 22.99
CA LEU A 233 9.28 4.31 21.72
C LEU A 233 7.77 4.04 21.74
N ASP A 234 7.00 5.09 21.46
CA ASP A 234 5.55 5.07 21.31
C ASP A 234 5.14 4.93 19.84
N LEU A 235 3.88 4.54 19.61
CA LEU A 235 3.36 4.23 18.28
C LEU A 235 2.13 5.09 17.93
N VAL A 236 2.20 5.80 16.81
CA VAL A 236 1.03 6.41 16.15
C VAL A 236 0.68 5.61 14.91
N VAL A 237 -0.60 5.29 14.72
CA VAL A 237 -1.11 4.51 13.59
C VAL A 237 -2.25 5.24 12.91
N ILE A 238 -2.22 5.24 11.58
CA ILE A 238 -3.35 5.64 10.75
C ILE A 238 -4.14 4.40 10.36
N GLY A 239 -5.32 4.24 10.96
CA GLY A 239 -6.34 3.29 10.54
C GLY A 239 -7.32 3.90 9.54
N HIS A 240 -8.34 3.12 9.18
CA HIS A 240 -9.48 3.54 8.41
C HIS A 240 -10.80 3.32 9.21
N PRO A 241 -11.45 4.38 9.72
CA PRO A 241 -11.21 5.79 9.42
C PRO A 241 -10.39 6.55 10.47
N GLU A 242 -9.91 5.96 11.57
CA GLU A 242 -9.41 6.74 12.71
C GLU A 242 -7.89 6.60 12.92
N LEU A 243 -7.25 7.68 13.36
CA LEU A 243 -5.90 7.64 13.95
C LEU A 243 -5.94 7.02 15.35
N ALA A 244 -4.89 6.30 15.73
CA ALA A 244 -4.66 5.81 17.09
C ALA A 244 -3.26 6.20 17.60
N TYR A 245 -3.16 6.55 18.88
CA TYR A 245 -1.90 6.76 19.59
C TYR A 245 -1.79 5.75 20.72
N PHE A 246 -0.70 4.99 20.72
CA PHE A 246 -0.38 3.92 21.65
C PHE A 246 0.88 4.30 22.41
N ARG A 247 0.73 4.56 23.71
CA ARG A 247 1.85 4.82 24.59
C ARG A 247 2.43 3.50 25.10
N ASN A 248 3.72 3.29 24.94
CA ASN A 248 4.49 2.17 25.45
C ASN A 248 4.77 2.36 26.97
N ASP A 249 5.11 1.27 27.65
CA ASP A 249 5.59 1.28 29.04
C ASP A 249 6.74 0.29 29.26
N GLY A 250 7.43 -0.03 28.16
CA GLY A 250 8.53 -0.98 28.05
C GLY A 250 8.08 -2.44 27.91
N ALA A 251 6.78 -2.71 27.92
CA ALA A 251 6.26 -4.06 27.73
C ALA A 251 4.89 -4.12 27.03
N ARG A 252 4.05 -3.10 27.19
CA ARG A 252 2.70 -3.06 26.62
C ARG A 252 2.36 -1.66 26.14
N PHE A 253 1.38 -1.64 25.25
CA PHE A 253 0.83 -0.41 24.72
C PHE A 253 -0.52 -0.10 25.36
N ALA A 254 -0.72 1.17 25.70
CA ALA A 254 -1.99 1.72 26.12
C ALA A 254 -2.46 2.77 25.11
N GLU A 255 -3.65 2.59 24.54
CA GLU A 255 -4.22 3.61 23.65
C GLU A 255 -4.54 4.90 24.44
N ARG A 256 -3.95 6.03 24.00
CA ARG A 256 -4.07 7.35 24.61
C ARG A 256 -4.66 8.41 23.69
N THR A 257 -5.02 8.08 22.46
CA THR A 257 -5.60 8.94 21.41
C THR A 257 -6.45 10.12 21.95
N GLN A 258 -7.53 9.82 22.67
CA GLN A 258 -8.45 10.85 23.18
C GLN A 258 -7.87 11.71 24.31
N ALA A 259 -7.02 11.13 25.16
CA ALA A 259 -6.44 11.81 26.31
C ALA A 259 -5.26 12.72 25.89
N ALA A 260 -4.54 12.29 24.86
CA ALA A 260 -3.43 13.00 24.23
C ALA A 260 -3.91 14.17 23.35
N GLY A 261 -5.18 14.23 22.95
CA GLY A 261 -5.67 15.25 22.03
C GLY A 261 -5.34 14.99 20.56
N LEU A 262 -4.62 13.91 20.26
CA LEU A 262 -4.30 13.45 18.90
C LEU A 262 -5.51 12.71 18.29
N VAL A 263 -6.58 13.45 18.02
CA VAL A 263 -7.87 12.90 17.55
C VAL A 263 -8.13 13.30 16.10
N LEU A 264 -8.15 12.32 15.20
CA LEU A 264 -8.48 12.52 13.79
C LEU A 264 -9.47 11.44 13.32
N PRO A 265 -10.80 11.66 13.47
CA PRO A 265 -11.82 10.63 13.24
C PRO A 265 -12.02 10.19 11.79
N ASP A 266 -11.57 11.04 10.86
CA ASP A 266 -11.59 10.75 9.41
C ASP A 266 -10.20 10.30 8.90
N GLY A 267 -9.22 10.18 9.80
CA GLY A 267 -7.93 9.53 9.55
C GLY A 267 -7.09 10.23 8.50
N GLY A 268 -6.11 9.51 7.96
CA GLY A 268 -5.20 10.00 6.93
C GLY A 268 -4.78 8.91 5.96
N ILE A 269 -3.73 9.18 5.20
CA ILE A 269 -3.06 8.23 4.32
C ILE A 269 -1.71 7.83 4.91
N GLY A 270 -0.86 8.82 5.20
CA GLY A 270 0.43 8.64 5.85
C GLY A 270 0.57 9.44 7.15
N VAL A 271 1.54 9.06 7.96
CA VAL A 271 1.94 9.74 9.20
C VAL A 271 3.46 9.82 9.29
N GLN A 272 3.97 11.00 9.61
CA GLN A 272 5.39 11.30 9.78
C GLN A 272 5.61 11.97 11.13
N THR A 273 6.79 11.74 11.70
CA THR A 273 7.23 12.36 12.96
C THR A 273 8.46 13.24 12.70
N ALA A 274 8.55 14.37 13.39
CA ALA A 274 9.72 15.28 13.42
C ALA A 274 9.53 16.36 14.50
N ASP A 275 10.61 16.92 15.04
CA ASP A 275 10.63 18.15 15.86
C ASP A 275 10.73 19.37 14.93
N TYR A 276 9.59 19.92 14.51
CA TYR A 276 9.58 20.95 13.45
C TYR A 276 9.96 22.35 13.95
N ASP A 277 9.86 22.61 15.25
CA ASP A 277 10.15 23.91 15.86
C ASP A 277 11.39 23.92 16.78
N ASN A 278 12.13 22.81 16.79
CA ASN A 278 13.37 22.57 17.54
C ASN A 278 13.17 22.65 19.07
N ASP A 279 11.96 22.41 19.58
CA ASP A 279 11.65 22.47 21.01
C ASP A 279 12.01 21.18 21.77
N GLY A 280 12.26 20.09 21.04
CA GLY A 280 12.70 18.80 21.54
C GLY A 280 11.64 17.74 21.56
N ASP A 281 10.41 18.10 21.23
CA ASP A 281 9.27 17.22 21.33
C ASP A 281 8.91 16.73 19.93
N ALA A 282 8.86 15.41 19.73
CA ALA A 282 8.47 14.87 18.42
C ALA A 282 7.02 15.25 18.09
N ASP A 283 6.82 15.92 16.95
CA ASP A 283 5.51 16.33 16.44
C ASP A 283 4.98 15.35 15.39
N VAL A 284 3.69 15.47 15.05
CA VAL A 284 3.02 14.54 14.13
C VAL A 284 2.41 15.28 12.94
N TYR A 285 2.85 14.93 11.73
CA TYR A 285 2.24 15.37 10.47
C TYR A 285 1.48 14.24 9.80
N VAL A 286 0.23 14.51 9.42
CA VAL A 286 -0.66 13.53 8.77
C VAL A 286 -1.07 14.02 7.40
N THR A 287 -0.76 13.22 6.38
CA THR A 287 -1.21 13.45 5.00
C THR A 287 -2.64 12.92 4.80
N ARG A 288 -3.47 13.64 4.03
CA ARG A 288 -4.90 13.36 3.86
C ARG A 288 -5.32 13.44 2.39
N ASP A 289 -6.64 13.27 2.16
CA ASP A 289 -7.30 13.22 0.86
C ASP A 289 -6.97 11.96 0.03
N GLY A 290 -5.71 11.72 -0.36
CA GLY A 290 -5.26 10.54 -1.13
C GLY A 290 -6.26 10.08 -2.21
N TRP A 291 -6.57 8.77 -2.25
CA TRP A 291 -7.57 8.21 -3.20
C TRP A 291 -9.02 8.37 -2.75
N PHE A 292 -9.27 8.53 -1.45
CA PHE A 292 -10.61 8.42 -0.87
C PHE A 292 -11.33 9.77 -0.77
N GLY A 293 -10.57 10.86 -0.86
CA GLY A 293 -11.04 12.23 -0.75
C GLY A 293 -11.28 12.68 0.69
N GLY A 294 -11.16 13.98 0.95
CA GLY A 294 -11.59 14.66 2.16
C GLY A 294 -10.46 15.11 3.10
N GLY A 295 -10.59 16.35 3.56
CA GLY A 295 -9.70 16.95 4.56
C GLY A 295 -8.56 17.77 3.95
N VAL A 296 -7.84 18.46 4.83
CA VAL A 296 -6.52 19.04 4.55
C VAL A 296 -5.51 18.27 5.39
N ASN A 297 -4.23 18.24 5.00
CA ASN A 297 -3.18 17.70 5.85
C ASN A 297 -3.19 18.37 7.23
N VAL A 298 -2.73 17.66 8.27
CA VAL A 298 -2.83 18.11 9.66
C VAL A 298 -1.47 18.05 10.34
N LEU A 299 -1.08 19.13 10.99
CA LEU A 299 0.12 19.20 11.85
C LEU A 299 -0.32 19.30 13.31
N PHE A 300 0.16 18.37 14.13
CA PHE A 300 -0.05 18.32 15.57
C PHE A 300 1.26 18.61 16.29
N GLN A 301 1.30 19.69 17.06
CA GLN A 301 2.42 20.01 17.93
C GLN A 301 2.31 19.28 19.27
N ASN A 302 3.37 18.62 19.71
CA ASN A 302 3.49 17.96 21.01
C ASN A 302 3.98 18.95 22.10
N ASP A 303 3.82 18.61 23.38
CA ASP A 303 4.30 19.42 24.51
C ASP A 303 5.28 18.68 25.44
N GLY A 304 5.89 17.61 24.91
CA GLY A 304 6.89 16.77 25.58
C GLY A 304 6.29 15.77 26.57
N ARG A 305 4.96 15.62 26.57
CA ARG A 305 4.24 14.73 27.51
C ARG A 305 3.23 13.83 26.80
N GLY A 306 3.38 13.67 25.49
CA GLY A 306 2.44 12.99 24.62
C GLY A 306 1.06 13.67 24.59
N VAL A 307 1.04 15.01 24.64
CA VAL A 307 -0.17 15.82 24.54
C VAL A 307 -0.04 16.77 23.36
N PHE A 308 -0.97 16.65 22.41
CA PHE A 308 -0.90 17.24 21.10
C PHE A 308 -1.95 18.35 20.91
N ALA A 309 -1.55 19.40 20.20
CA ALA A 309 -2.41 20.48 19.73
C ALA A 309 -2.39 20.56 18.20
N ASP A 310 -3.56 20.60 17.58
CA ASP A 310 -3.67 20.88 16.14
C ASP A 310 -3.25 22.33 15.86
N VAL A 311 -2.14 22.50 15.14
CA VAL A 311 -1.57 23.79 14.74
C VAL A 311 -1.67 24.03 13.23
N THR A 312 -2.49 23.25 12.51
CA THR A 312 -2.58 23.27 11.04
C THR A 312 -2.89 24.65 10.48
N GLU A 313 -3.89 25.35 11.03
CA GLU A 313 -4.25 26.71 10.57
C GLU A 313 -3.17 27.73 10.92
N ALA A 314 -2.54 27.60 12.09
CA ALA A 314 -1.53 28.54 12.57
C ALA A 314 -0.21 28.41 11.80
N SER A 315 0.18 27.17 11.48
CA SER A 315 1.41 26.84 10.74
C SER A 315 1.27 27.06 9.23
N GLY A 316 0.06 26.97 8.68
CA GLY A 316 -0.19 27.13 7.23
C GLY A 316 0.06 25.86 6.40
N THR A 317 0.17 24.69 7.04
CA THR A 317 0.52 23.40 6.43
C THR A 317 -0.69 22.56 5.97
N GLY A 318 -1.90 23.15 6.05
CA GLY A 318 -3.16 22.52 5.67
C GLY A 318 -3.37 22.39 4.16
N ASP A 319 -2.54 21.60 3.50
CA ASP A 319 -2.65 21.28 2.07
C ASP A 319 -3.97 20.52 1.77
N PRO A 320 -4.85 21.02 0.87
CA PRO A 320 -6.05 20.31 0.42
C PRO A 320 -5.79 19.35 -0.75
N GLY A 321 -4.54 19.19 -1.19
CA GLY A 321 -4.15 18.28 -2.25
C GLY A 321 -4.34 16.80 -1.89
N SER A 322 -4.32 15.93 -2.90
CA SER A 322 -4.41 14.48 -2.72
C SER A 322 -3.07 13.90 -2.24
N SER A 323 -2.75 14.15 -0.98
CA SER A 323 -1.48 13.78 -0.36
C SER A 323 -1.40 12.30 0.00
N PHE A 324 -0.25 11.69 -0.27
CA PHE A 324 0.03 10.28 0.02
C PHE A 324 1.15 10.10 1.02
N CYS A 325 2.20 10.90 0.89
CA CYS A 325 3.41 10.81 1.68
C CYS A 325 3.96 12.22 1.89
N ALA A 326 4.57 12.46 3.04
CA ALA A 326 5.44 13.59 3.26
C ALA A 326 6.80 13.10 3.77
N ALA A 327 7.83 13.92 3.60
CA ALA A 327 9.16 13.66 4.13
C ALA A 327 9.80 14.98 4.57
N TRP A 328 10.39 14.96 5.76
CA TRP A 328 11.06 16.12 6.34
C TRP A 328 12.52 16.21 5.89
N SER A 329 13.00 17.43 5.66
CA SER A 329 14.40 17.72 5.36
C SER A 329 14.69 19.19 5.62
N ASP A 330 15.92 19.53 5.99
CA ASP A 330 16.41 20.91 6.04
C ASP A 330 17.05 21.23 4.68
N PHE A 331 16.23 21.60 3.68
CA PHE A 331 16.69 21.59 2.28
C PHE A 331 17.60 22.78 1.94
N ASP A 332 17.50 23.87 2.69
CA ASP A 332 18.34 25.06 2.54
C ASP A 332 19.41 25.20 3.64
N ARG A 333 19.48 24.23 4.57
CA ARG A 333 20.48 24.10 5.63
C ARG A 333 20.45 25.30 6.59
N ASP A 334 19.26 25.79 6.88
CA ASP A 334 19.04 26.93 7.79
C ASP A 334 18.81 26.51 9.26
N GLY A 335 18.74 25.20 9.52
CA GLY A 335 18.56 24.62 10.84
C GLY A 335 17.10 24.35 11.22
N TYR A 336 16.15 24.60 10.31
CA TYR A 336 14.73 24.27 10.50
C TYR A 336 14.28 23.20 9.50
N LEU A 337 13.41 22.30 9.95
CA LEU A 337 12.89 21.25 9.08
C LEU A 337 11.78 21.77 8.16
N ASP A 338 11.92 21.48 6.88
CA ASP A 338 10.96 21.71 5.82
C ASP A 338 10.18 20.43 5.48
N ILE A 339 9.08 20.57 4.73
CA ILE A 339 8.23 19.42 4.36
C ILE A 339 8.06 19.36 2.85
N TYR A 340 8.44 18.24 2.23
CA TYR A 340 7.94 17.91 0.90
C TYR A 340 6.73 16.99 0.99
N VAL A 341 5.64 17.37 0.32
CA VAL A 341 4.39 16.61 0.26
C VAL A 341 4.21 16.06 -1.15
N ALA A 342 4.22 14.73 -1.24
CA ALA A 342 3.89 13.99 -2.46
C ALA A 342 2.37 13.97 -2.64
N ASN A 343 1.91 14.76 -3.60
CA ASN A 343 0.52 14.84 -4.03
C ASN A 343 0.34 14.02 -5.30
N GLY A 344 -0.45 12.95 -5.17
CA GLY A 344 -0.62 11.94 -6.21
C GLY A 344 -2.00 11.98 -6.86
N THR A 345 -2.42 10.82 -7.39
CA THR A 345 -3.77 10.66 -7.98
C THR A 345 -4.87 10.69 -6.93
N GLY A 346 -5.76 11.68 -6.98
CA GLY A 346 -6.99 11.67 -6.18
C GLY A 346 -8.24 12.08 -6.96
N ALA A 347 -9.36 12.17 -6.24
CA ALA A 347 -10.69 12.43 -6.81
C ALA A 347 -10.84 13.79 -7.53
N THR A 348 -9.90 14.71 -7.29
CA THR A 348 -9.84 16.07 -7.86
C THR A 348 -8.91 16.19 -9.08
N GLY A 349 -8.12 15.15 -9.39
CA GLY A 349 -7.13 15.11 -10.48
C GLY A 349 -5.81 15.82 -10.13
N ASP A 350 -4.69 15.27 -10.64
CA ASP A 350 -3.28 15.69 -10.52
C ASP A 350 -3.04 16.97 -9.69
N SER A 351 -3.04 16.82 -8.35
CA SER A 351 -2.58 17.85 -7.42
C SER A 351 -1.08 18.06 -7.59
N THR A 352 -0.65 19.31 -7.45
CA THR A 352 0.78 19.64 -7.52
C THR A 352 1.45 19.28 -6.20
N ASN A 353 2.63 18.65 -6.23
CA ASN A 353 3.46 18.46 -5.05
C ASN A 353 3.79 19.80 -4.38
N VAL A 354 3.91 19.79 -3.06
CA VAL A 354 4.18 20.99 -2.25
C VAL A 354 5.53 20.86 -1.57
N LEU A 355 6.26 21.97 -1.46
CA LEU A 355 7.47 22.11 -0.64
C LEU A 355 7.23 23.27 0.30
N TYR A 356 7.02 22.97 1.57
CA TYR A 356 6.83 23.94 2.64
C TYR A 356 8.18 24.31 3.25
N HIS A 357 8.61 25.56 3.06
CA HIS A 357 9.77 26.15 3.73
C HIS A 357 9.38 26.67 5.12
N ASN A 358 10.08 26.22 6.16
CA ASN A 358 9.87 26.64 7.55
C ASN A 358 10.50 28.00 7.80
N GLN A 359 9.72 28.95 8.32
CA GLN A 359 10.20 30.32 8.55
C GLN A 359 10.90 30.51 9.90
N GLY A 360 11.03 29.44 10.70
CA GLY A 360 11.64 29.46 12.04
C GLY A 360 10.78 30.14 13.11
N ASP A 361 9.53 30.49 12.79
CA ASP A 361 8.56 31.09 13.72
C ASP A 361 7.29 30.23 13.93
N GLY A 362 7.38 28.96 13.55
CA GLY A 362 6.27 28.00 13.58
C GLY A 362 5.33 28.08 12.37
N THR A 363 5.65 28.91 11.37
CA THR A 363 4.88 29.02 10.12
C THR A 363 5.66 28.53 8.91
N PHE A 364 4.92 28.07 7.89
CA PHE A 364 5.47 27.53 6.65
C PHE A 364 5.01 28.33 5.43
N ALA A 365 5.86 28.40 4.41
CA ALA A 365 5.52 28.95 3.10
C ALA A 365 5.67 27.90 2.00
N ASP A 366 4.66 27.72 1.16
CA ASP A 366 4.80 26.91 -0.05
C ASP A 366 5.73 27.60 -1.06
N VAL A 367 6.89 26.97 -1.31
CA VAL A 367 7.93 27.44 -2.23
C VAL A 367 8.11 26.50 -3.43
N ALA A 368 7.26 25.49 -3.62
CA ALA A 368 7.45 24.45 -4.63
C ALA A 368 7.68 24.99 -6.05
N GLU A 369 6.90 25.98 -6.46
CA GLU A 369 7.00 26.62 -7.78
C GLU A 369 8.30 27.43 -7.93
N ALA A 370 8.71 28.14 -6.86
CA ALA A 370 9.93 28.93 -6.85
C ALA A 370 11.17 28.03 -6.85
N ALA A 371 11.11 26.92 -6.11
CA ALA A 371 12.15 25.91 -6.01
C ALA A 371 12.25 25.01 -7.27
N GLY A 372 11.20 24.97 -8.10
CA GLY A 372 11.16 24.14 -9.31
C GLY A 372 10.75 22.68 -9.09
N VAL A 373 10.14 22.38 -7.94
CA VAL A 373 9.72 21.03 -7.52
C VAL A 373 8.19 20.86 -7.45
N ALA A 374 7.43 21.88 -7.90
CA ALA A 374 5.98 21.88 -8.10
C ALA A 374 5.57 20.93 -9.25
N HIS A 375 5.90 19.66 -9.09
CA HIS A 375 5.63 18.63 -10.07
C HIS A 375 4.19 18.13 -9.92
N ARG A 376 3.54 17.85 -11.06
CA ARG A 376 2.16 17.33 -11.11
C ARG A 376 2.10 15.84 -11.43
N GLY A 377 3.27 15.20 -11.42
CA GLY A 377 3.35 13.77 -11.51
C GLY A 377 2.67 13.14 -10.32
N GLN A 378 2.16 11.94 -10.54
CA GLN A 378 1.31 11.23 -9.59
C GLN A 378 2.16 10.64 -8.45
N ALA A 379 2.80 11.49 -7.67
CA ALA A 379 3.75 11.09 -6.64
C ALA A 379 3.01 10.37 -5.50
N LEU A 380 3.45 9.16 -5.18
CA LEU A 380 2.91 8.37 -4.06
C LEU A 380 3.91 8.20 -2.92
N SER A 381 5.19 8.49 -3.18
CA SER A 381 6.29 8.31 -2.25
C SER A 381 7.45 9.23 -2.63
N THR A 382 8.24 9.62 -1.66
CA THR A 382 9.40 10.50 -1.84
C THR A 382 10.53 10.10 -0.91
N ALA A 383 11.77 10.40 -1.28
CA ALA A 383 12.92 10.21 -0.41
C ALA A 383 13.92 11.35 -0.59
N TRP A 384 14.49 11.80 0.52
CA TRP A 384 15.61 12.74 0.55
C TRP A 384 16.94 11.98 0.71
N GLY A 385 18.02 12.56 0.18
CA GLY A 385 19.38 12.06 0.41
C GLY A 385 20.41 12.85 -0.39
N ASP A 386 21.68 12.84 0.03
CA ASP A 386 22.76 13.41 -0.79
C ASP A 386 23.27 12.37 -1.80
N PHE A 387 22.72 12.41 -3.03
CA PHE A 387 23.03 11.41 -4.05
C PHE A 387 24.30 11.68 -4.83
N ASP A 388 24.80 12.91 -4.85
CA ASP A 388 25.99 13.31 -5.62
C ASP A 388 27.20 13.73 -4.77
N GLY A 389 27.05 13.73 -3.45
CA GLY A 389 28.11 13.97 -2.47
C GLY A 389 28.43 15.44 -2.25
N ASP A 390 27.55 16.36 -2.65
CA ASP A 390 27.76 17.80 -2.50
C ASP A 390 27.27 18.39 -1.16
N SER A 391 26.76 17.52 -0.29
CA SER A 391 26.21 17.83 1.05
C SER A 391 24.97 18.71 1.03
N TRP A 392 24.23 18.75 -0.08
CA TRP A 392 22.85 19.24 -0.12
C TRP A 392 21.89 18.06 -0.29
N PRO A 393 20.77 18.02 0.44
CA PRO A 393 19.79 16.96 0.27
C PRO A 393 19.10 17.13 -1.09
N ASP A 394 19.21 16.10 -1.92
CA ASP A 394 18.48 15.93 -3.17
C ASP A 394 17.15 15.21 -2.90
N LEU A 395 16.20 15.37 -3.81
CA LEU A 395 14.84 14.85 -3.68
C LEU A 395 14.49 13.88 -4.81
N TYR A 396 14.12 12.65 -4.45
CA TYR A 396 13.61 11.66 -5.40
C TYR A 396 12.11 11.45 -5.23
N ALA A 397 11.33 11.81 -6.25
CA ALA A 397 9.88 11.64 -6.28
C ALA A 397 9.48 10.40 -7.09
N CYS A 398 8.77 9.47 -6.44
CA CYS A 398 8.28 8.23 -7.02
C CYS A 398 6.83 8.40 -7.52
N ASN A 399 6.66 8.36 -8.85
CA ASN A 399 5.40 8.62 -9.52
C ASN A 399 4.71 7.34 -9.97
N PHE A 400 3.40 7.30 -9.79
CA PHE A 400 2.53 6.24 -10.27
C PHE A 400 2.09 6.49 -11.71
N THR A 401 2.25 5.50 -12.59
CA THR A 401 1.91 5.57 -14.03
C THR A 401 2.65 6.63 -14.87
N GLU A 402 3.54 7.40 -14.24
CA GLU A 402 4.40 8.40 -14.85
C GLU A 402 5.86 8.19 -14.44
N PRO A 403 6.85 8.69 -15.21
CA PRO A 403 8.26 8.55 -14.83
C PRO A 403 8.58 9.21 -13.49
N ASN A 404 9.39 8.55 -12.67
CA ASN A 404 9.98 9.13 -11.47
C ASN A 404 10.89 10.32 -11.81
N VAL A 405 11.09 11.22 -10.85
CA VAL A 405 11.91 12.42 -11.03
C VAL A 405 12.94 12.51 -9.91
N LEU A 406 14.19 12.75 -10.27
CA LEU A 406 15.25 13.14 -9.34
C LEU A 406 15.51 14.64 -9.47
N PHE A 407 15.25 15.38 -8.40
CA PHE A 407 15.55 16.80 -8.27
C PHE A 407 16.88 16.96 -7.52
N ARG A 408 17.88 17.48 -8.22
CA ARG A 408 19.15 17.84 -7.60
C ARG A 408 19.04 19.22 -6.97
N ASN A 409 19.39 19.35 -5.70
CA ASN A 409 19.46 20.63 -5.00
C ASN A 409 20.70 21.42 -5.45
N ARG A 410 20.54 22.70 -5.79
CA ARG A 410 21.67 23.56 -6.18
C ARG A 410 22.32 24.30 -5.02
N GLY A 411 21.76 24.19 -3.81
CA GLY A 411 22.19 24.93 -2.63
C GLY A 411 21.83 26.42 -2.67
N ASP A 412 20.96 26.83 -3.59
CA ASP A 412 20.45 28.21 -3.71
C ASP A 412 18.93 28.30 -3.49
N GLY A 413 18.34 27.26 -2.90
CA GLY A 413 16.91 27.12 -2.64
C GLY A 413 16.09 26.66 -3.85
N ALA A 414 16.74 26.25 -4.94
CA ALA A 414 16.05 25.71 -6.09
C ALA A 414 16.79 24.52 -6.72
N PHE A 415 16.03 23.73 -7.46
CA PHE A 415 16.40 22.39 -7.91
C PHE A 415 16.48 22.29 -9.43
N ASP A 416 17.28 21.33 -9.91
CA ASP A 416 17.35 20.92 -11.31
C ASP A 416 16.79 19.50 -11.47
N ASP A 417 16.08 19.22 -12.56
CA ASP A 417 15.75 17.84 -12.94
C ASP A 417 17.03 17.11 -13.41
N ALA A 418 17.53 16.21 -12.57
CA ALA A 418 18.72 15.40 -12.81
C ALA A 418 18.40 13.99 -13.33
N THR A 419 17.12 13.64 -13.50
CA THR A 419 16.62 12.28 -13.78
C THR A 419 17.38 11.57 -14.92
N ALA A 420 17.50 12.24 -16.06
CA ALA A 420 18.16 11.68 -17.23
C ALA A 420 19.69 11.63 -17.08
N ALA A 421 20.29 12.61 -16.39
CA ALA A 421 21.73 12.68 -16.18
C ALA A 421 22.20 11.63 -15.16
N ALA A 422 21.41 11.41 -14.11
CA ALA A 422 21.66 10.41 -13.07
C ALA A 422 21.36 8.98 -13.55
N GLY A 423 20.55 8.82 -14.59
CA GLY A 423 20.23 7.50 -15.16
C GLY A 423 19.14 6.73 -14.42
N VAL A 424 18.26 7.45 -13.72
CA VAL A 424 17.15 6.89 -12.91
C VAL A 424 15.79 6.99 -13.61
N GLY A 425 15.71 7.66 -14.75
CA GLY A 425 14.48 7.84 -15.54
C GLY A 425 14.06 6.64 -16.40
N ALA A 426 13.97 5.44 -15.84
CA ALA A 426 13.64 4.26 -16.62
C ALA A 426 12.20 4.33 -17.21
N GLU A 427 12.06 4.04 -18.51
CA GLU A 427 10.80 4.08 -19.29
C GLU A 427 9.68 3.12 -18.80
N TYR A 428 9.91 2.34 -17.75
CA TYR A 428 9.06 1.22 -17.34
C TYR A 428 8.67 1.22 -15.86
N ILE A 429 8.89 2.31 -15.12
CA ILE A 429 8.57 2.33 -13.69
C ILE A 429 7.15 2.89 -13.49
N ASP A 430 6.23 1.99 -13.12
CA ASP A 430 5.00 2.38 -12.43
C ASP A 430 5.32 2.34 -10.92
N GLY A 431 6.07 3.34 -10.46
CA GLY A 431 6.61 3.40 -9.10
C GLY A 431 5.50 3.58 -8.08
N PHE A 432 5.62 2.88 -6.95
CA PHE A 432 4.64 2.98 -5.86
C PHE A 432 5.27 3.44 -4.55
N ILE A 433 6.46 2.90 -4.24
CA ILE A 433 7.21 3.24 -3.03
C ILE A 433 8.67 3.53 -3.39
N THR A 434 9.31 4.38 -2.61
CA THR A 434 10.76 4.60 -2.66
C THR A 434 11.35 4.73 -1.26
N PHE A 435 12.60 4.33 -1.10
CA PHE A 435 13.44 4.63 0.06
C PHE A 435 14.91 4.55 -0.34
N VAL A 436 15.77 5.10 0.51
CA VAL A 436 17.23 5.14 0.33
C VAL A 436 17.92 4.21 1.32
N LEU A 437 19.05 3.65 0.92
CA LEU A 437 19.89 2.77 1.74
C LEU A 437 21.29 2.66 1.13
N ASP A 438 22.32 2.35 1.91
CA ASP A 438 23.61 1.88 1.40
C ASP A 438 23.63 0.34 1.47
N TYR A 439 23.19 -0.34 0.40
CA TYR A 439 22.98 -1.79 0.49
C TYR A 439 24.27 -2.60 0.41
N ASP A 440 25.35 -2.02 -0.13
CA ASP A 440 26.64 -2.71 -0.29
C ASP A 440 27.79 -2.10 0.52
N ASN A 441 27.46 -1.22 1.47
CA ASN A 441 28.38 -0.60 2.43
C ASN A 441 29.53 0.14 1.71
N ASP A 442 29.23 0.79 0.57
CA ASP A 442 30.22 1.55 -0.19
C ASP A 442 30.27 3.04 0.16
N GLY A 443 29.37 3.50 1.02
CA GLY A 443 29.26 4.86 1.52
C GLY A 443 28.52 5.82 0.59
N ALA A 444 27.78 5.30 -0.40
CA ALA A 444 26.90 6.08 -1.27
C ALA A 444 25.45 5.59 -1.15
N LEU A 445 24.49 6.51 -0.99
CA LEU A 445 23.08 6.13 -0.92
C LEU A 445 22.57 5.61 -2.28
N ASP A 446 22.03 4.40 -2.24
CA ASP A 446 21.29 3.73 -3.31
C ASP A 446 19.79 4.03 -3.21
N ILE A 447 19.08 3.85 -4.32
CA ILE A 447 17.63 4.09 -4.41
C ILE A 447 16.91 2.79 -4.70
N PHE A 448 15.99 2.39 -3.82
CA PHE A 448 15.04 1.32 -4.09
C PHE A 448 13.70 1.89 -4.55
N VAL A 449 13.14 1.33 -5.62
CA VAL A 449 11.78 1.63 -6.11
C VAL A 449 10.96 0.36 -6.16
N GLY A 450 9.87 0.33 -5.41
CA GLY A 450 8.90 -0.78 -5.42
C GLY A 450 7.75 -0.50 -6.40
N ASN A 451 7.30 -1.55 -7.10
CA ASN A 451 6.19 -1.48 -8.03
C ASN A 451 4.99 -2.29 -7.51
N TRP A 452 3.79 -1.80 -7.81
CA TRP A 452 2.56 -2.56 -7.57
C TRP A 452 2.24 -3.50 -8.75
N SER A 453 2.71 -4.74 -8.68
CA SER A 453 2.51 -5.71 -9.76
C SER A 453 1.15 -6.39 -9.69
N GLN A 454 0.60 -6.75 -10.85
CA GLN A 454 -0.65 -7.52 -10.91
C GLN A 454 -0.47 -8.91 -10.29
N TYR A 455 -1.45 -9.36 -9.50
CA TYR A 455 -1.39 -10.64 -8.79
C TYR A 455 -1.07 -11.86 -9.69
N PRO A 456 -1.65 -12.02 -10.90
CA PRO A 456 -1.26 -13.11 -11.80
C PRO A 456 0.22 -13.09 -12.20
N VAL A 457 0.83 -11.90 -12.32
CA VAL A 457 2.25 -11.73 -12.67
C VAL A 457 3.13 -12.11 -11.49
N VAL A 458 2.77 -11.68 -10.27
CA VAL A 458 3.45 -12.11 -9.04
C VAL A 458 3.46 -13.64 -8.95
N LEU A 459 2.31 -14.28 -9.13
CA LEU A 459 2.23 -15.75 -9.08
C LEU A 459 3.00 -16.42 -10.23
N ALA A 460 2.99 -15.85 -11.43
CA ALA A 460 3.76 -16.37 -12.57
C ALA A 460 5.28 -16.34 -12.28
N ASP A 461 5.77 -15.25 -11.69
CA ASP A 461 7.17 -15.11 -11.30
C ASP A 461 7.54 -16.09 -10.17
N ARG A 462 6.64 -16.34 -9.22
CA ARG A 462 6.86 -17.37 -8.20
C ARG A 462 7.00 -18.77 -8.80
N VAL A 463 6.18 -19.13 -9.78
CA VAL A 463 6.32 -20.41 -10.51
C VAL A 463 7.61 -20.45 -11.35
N ALA A 464 8.00 -19.33 -11.95
CA ALA A 464 9.19 -19.24 -12.77
C ALA A 464 10.50 -19.18 -11.96
N GLY A 465 10.44 -18.72 -10.70
CA GLY A 465 11.58 -18.41 -9.85
C GLY A 465 12.38 -17.19 -10.30
N LYS A 466 11.81 -16.34 -11.17
CA LYS A 466 12.45 -15.17 -11.79
C LYS A 466 11.41 -14.25 -12.45
N SER A 467 11.83 -13.04 -12.81
CA SER A 467 11.01 -12.09 -13.55
C SER A 467 10.52 -12.62 -14.89
N THR A 468 9.22 -12.54 -15.13
CA THR A 468 8.58 -12.72 -16.44
C THR A 468 8.35 -11.40 -17.17
N SER A 469 8.44 -10.27 -16.47
CA SER A 469 8.29 -8.91 -17.00
C SER A 469 9.18 -7.93 -16.24
N LYS A 470 10.06 -7.23 -16.97
CA LYS A 470 10.92 -6.20 -16.38
C LYS A 470 10.16 -4.98 -15.86
N ARG A 471 8.96 -4.72 -16.39
CA ARG A 471 8.10 -3.61 -15.95
C ARG A 471 7.48 -3.89 -14.59
N ASP A 472 7.17 -5.15 -14.33
CA ASP A 472 6.44 -5.58 -13.13
C ASP A 472 7.39 -6.00 -12.00
N ARG A 473 8.64 -5.53 -11.94
CA ARG A 473 9.57 -5.84 -10.85
C ARG A 473 10.02 -4.56 -10.14
N PRO A 474 10.44 -4.60 -8.87
CA PRO A 474 11.10 -3.44 -8.26
C PRO A 474 12.39 -3.09 -9.02
N VAL A 475 12.97 -1.95 -8.68
CA VAL A 475 14.27 -1.50 -9.19
C VAL A 475 15.17 -1.10 -8.01
N LEU A 476 16.36 -1.67 -7.95
CA LEU A 476 17.44 -1.21 -7.08
C LEU A 476 18.47 -0.50 -7.96
N PHE A 477 18.57 0.82 -7.78
CA PHE A 477 19.55 1.68 -8.42
C PHE A 477 20.76 1.83 -7.52
N ARG A 478 21.87 1.20 -7.91
CA ARG A 478 23.13 1.40 -7.22
C ARG A 478 23.77 2.72 -7.60
N ASN A 479 24.15 3.54 -6.63
CA ASN A 479 24.92 4.77 -6.81
C ASN A 479 26.38 4.45 -7.12
N LYS A 480 26.98 5.16 -8.08
CA LYS A 480 28.41 4.98 -8.43
C LYS A 480 29.34 5.91 -7.67
N GLY A 481 28.80 6.73 -6.76
CA GLY A 481 29.53 7.75 -6.01
C GLY A 481 29.87 8.99 -6.83
N ASP A 482 29.22 9.18 -7.98
CA ASP A 482 29.41 10.34 -8.87
C ASP A 482 28.10 11.04 -9.27
N GLY A 483 27.02 10.78 -8.51
CA GLY A 483 25.67 11.24 -8.81
C GLY A 483 24.97 10.47 -9.93
N THR A 484 25.57 9.39 -10.44
CA THR A 484 24.94 8.50 -11.42
C THR A 484 24.67 7.11 -10.87
N PHE A 485 23.63 6.47 -11.42
CA PHE A 485 23.13 5.20 -10.94
C PHE A 485 23.20 4.09 -11.99
N VAL A 486 23.05 2.84 -11.55
CA VAL A 486 22.90 1.67 -12.40
C VAL A 486 21.87 0.71 -11.81
N ASP A 487 20.93 0.22 -12.63
CA ASP A 487 19.99 -0.83 -12.22
C ASP A 487 20.74 -2.15 -11.99
N VAL A 488 20.83 -2.58 -10.72
CA VAL A 488 21.47 -3.83 -10.29
C VAL A 488 20.47 -4.90 -9.88
N THR A 489 19.17 -4.68 -10.03
CA THR A 489 18.09 -5.49 -9.44
C THR A 489 18.24 -7.00 -9.70
N GLU A 490 18.52 -7.39 -10.94
CA GLU A 490 18.69 -8.82 -11.30
C GLU A 490 19.95 -9.41 -10.67
N ALA A 491 21.04 -8.65 -10.65
CA ALA A 491 22.30 -9.08 -10.05
C ALA A 491 22.18 -9.19 -8.53
N ALA A 492 21.41 -8.29 -7.91
CA ALA A 492 21.10 -8.28 -6.49
C ALA A 492 20.09 -9.35 -6.07
N GLY A 493 19.50 -10.12 -7.00
CA GLY A 493 18.54 -11.17 -6.66
C GLY A 493 17.11 -10.68 -6.36
N LEU A 494 16.81 -9.42 -6.66
CA LEU A 494 15.49 -8.78 -6.47
C LEU A 494 14.62 -8.83 -7.75
N GLY A 495 15.05 -9.56 -8.77
CA GLY A 495 14.43 -9.63 -10.10
C GLY A 495 13.16 -10.47 -10.16
N ARG A 496 12.14 -10.18 -9.35
CA ARG A 496 10.79 -10.79 -9.43
C ARG A 496 9.69 -9.77 -9.12
N ALA A 497 8.51 -10.03 -9.66
CA ALA A 497 7.32 -9.24 -9.40
C ALA A 497 6.82 -9.38 -7.96
N LEU A 498 6.41 -8.25 -7.41
CA LEU A 498 5.90 -8.12 -6.05
C LEU A 498 4.66 -7.22 -6.06
N GLY A 499 3.73 -7.49 -5.15
CA GLY A 499 2.52 -6.69 -4.98
C GLY A 499 2.70 -5.47 -4.09
N THR A 500 3.90 -4.91 -4.01
CA THR A 500 4.28 -4.06 -2.89
C THR A 500 3.64 -2.67 -2.98
N MET A 501 3.15 -2.20 -1.84
CA MET A 501 2.75 -0.80 -1.62
C MET A 501 3.34 -0.24 -0.32
N SER A 502 4.25 -0.98 0.32
CA SER A 502 4.92 -0.58 1.55
C SER A 502 6.26 -1.28 1.64
N GLY A 503 7.23 -0.65 2.29
CA GLY A 503 8.52 -1.26 2.53
C GLY A 503 9.46 -0.37 3.27
N VAL A 504 10.39 -0.98 3.99
CA VAL A 504 11.32 -0.28 4.86
C VAL A 504 12.66 -1.03 4.90
N PRO A 505 13.80 -0.32 4.84
CA PRO A 505 15.11 -0.91 5.06
C PRO A 505 15.41 -1.05 6.57
N GLY A 506 16.23 -2.02 6.94
CA GLY A 506 16.74 -2.18 8.32
C GLY A 506 17.64 -3.40 8.45
N ASP A 507 18.68 -3.36 9.29
CA ASP A 507 19.54 -4.52 9.59
C ASP A 507 18.87 -5.41 10.64
N VAL A 508 18.00 -6.32 10.21
CA VAL A 508 17.11 -7.03 11.15
C VAL A 508 17.81 -8.13 11.94
N ASP A 509 18.97 -8.60 11.51
CA ASP A 509 19.75 -9.62 12.23
C ASP A 509 21.06 -9.09 12.81
N ASN A 510 21.25 -7.77 12.80
CA ASN A 510 22.40 -7.06 13.34
C ASN A 510 23.74 -7.56 12.73
N ASP A 511 23.74 -8.04 11.48
CA ASP A 511 24.93 -8.61 10.83
C ASP A 511 25.81 -7.58 10.12
N GLY A 512 25.36 -6.33 10.07
CA GLY A 512 26.00 -5.17 9.46
C GLY A 512 25.58 -4.92 8.01
N TRP A 513 24.53 -5.58 7.53
CA TRP A 513 24.01 -5.43 6.17
C TRP A 513 22.52 -5.12 6.19
N VAL A 514 22.14 -3.99 5.61
CA VAL A 514 20.74 -3.55 5.57
C VAL A 514 19.89 -4.53 4.76
N ASP A 515 18.83 -5.04 5.39
CA ASP A 515 17.79 -5.88 4.81
C ASP A 515 16.60 -5.04 4.33
N ILE A 516 15.64 -5.68 3.64
CA ILE A 516 14.44 -5.01 3.12
C ILE A 516 13.19 -5.83 3.48
N TYR A 517 12.24 -5.22 4.18
CA TYR A 517 10.89 -5.78 4.33
C TYR A 517 9.91 -5.07 3.40
N LEU A 518 9.06 -5.84 2.70
CA LEU A 518 8.07 -5.33 1.74
C LEU A 518 6.67 -5.87 2.05
N GLY A 519 5.75 -4.94 2.27
CA GLY A 519 4.32 -5.21 2.44
C GLY A 519 3.57 -5.23 1.11
N ASN A 520 2.59 -6.12 0.96
CA ASN A 520 1.72 -6.19 -0.23
C ASN A 520 0.49 -5.26 -0.07
N GLY A 521 -0.01 -4.65 -1.15
CA GLY A 521 -1.11 -3.69 -1.02
C GLY A 521 -2.26 -3.80 -2.03
N GLY A 522 -2.24 -4.78 -2.95
CA GLY A 522 -3.18 -4.76 -4.08
C GLY A 522 -4.66 -4.93 -3.72
N PRO A 523 -5.59 -4.16 -4.32
CA PRO A 523 -6.99 -4.05 -3.87
C PRO A 523 -7.86 -5.30 -4.13
N GLN A 524 -7.35 -6.33 -4.82
CA GLN A 524 -8.16 -7.52 -5.13
C GLN A 524 -8.50 -8.32 -3.85
N MET A 525 -9.78 -8.52 -3.53
CA MET A 525 -10.24 -9.28 -2.33
C MET A 525 -9.65 -10.71 -2.22
N GLY A 526 -9.31 -11.32 -3.36
CA GLY A 526 -8.71 -12.65 -3.40
C GLY A 526 -7.18 -12.65 -3.45
N ARG A 527 -6.50 -11.51 -3.29
CA ARG A 527 -5.04 -11.44 -3.29
C ARG A 527 -4.48 -11.93 -1.94
N ARG A 528 -3.53 -12.88 -1.95
CA ARG A 528 -2.96 -13.51 -0.74
C ARG A 528 -1.53 -14.03 -0.97
N GLU A 529 -0.68 -13.32 -1.70
CA GLU A 529 0.77 -13.52 -1.56
C GLU A 529 1.25 -12.97 -0.22
N PRO A 530 2.29 -13.56 0.40
CA PRO A 530 2.83 -13.04 1.65
C PRO A 530 3.61 -11.75 1.41
N ASP A 531 3.66 -10.91 2.44
CA ASP A 531 4.74 -9.94 2.63
C ASP A 531 6.10 -10.64 2.61
N VAL A 532 7.16 -9.89 2.30
CA VAL A 532 8.48 -10.47 2.02
C VAL A 532 9.57 -9.78 2.82
N LEU A 533 10.40 -10.57 3.50
CA LEU A 533 11.70 -10.15 4.01
C LEU A 533 12.80 -10.60 3.05
N PHE A 534 13.52 -9.64 2.48
CA PHE A 534 14.75 -9.88 1.73
C PHE A 534 15.94 -9.63 2.63
N ARG A 535 16.66 -10.71 2.95
CA ARG A 535 17.91 -10.64 3.70
C ARG A 535 19.09 -10.39 2.77
N ASN A 536 19.88 -9.38 3.04
CA ASN A 536 21.15 -9.07 2.40
C ASN A 536 22.21 -10.07 2.85
N ARG A 537 22.99 -10.59 1.90
CA ARG A 537 24.03 -11.59 2.19
C ARG A 537 25.42 -10.98 2.40
N GLY A 538 25.54 -9.67 2.25
CA GLY A 538 26.82 -8.96 2.28
C GLY A 538 27.75 -9.23 1.10
N ASP A 539 27.24 -9.87 0.04
CA ASP A 539 27.95 -10.09 -1.22
C ASP A 539 27.34 -9.31 -2.39
N GLY A 540 26.51 -8.31 -2.07
CA GLY A 540 25.73 -7.53 -3.02
C GLY A 540 24.47 -8.23 -3.52
N THR A 541 24.04 -9.33 -2.88
CA THR A 541 22.81 -10.06 -3.22
C THR A 541 21.87 -10.23 -2.03
N PHE A 542 20.58 -10.32 -2.34
CA PHE A 542 19.50 -10.58 -1.40
C PHE A 542 18.93 -11.99 -1.55
N VAL A 543 18.25 -12.47 -0.50
CA VAL A 543 17.49 -13.71 -0.50
C VAL A 543 16.16 -13.56 0.22
N ASP A 544 15.11 -14.21 -0.28
CA ASP A 544 13.83 -14.28 0.42
C ASP A 544 13.98 -15.13 1.71
N ALA A 545 14.01 -14.47 2.87
CA ALA A 545 14.16 -15.09 4.18
C ALA A 545 12.83 -15.18 4.96
N THR A 546 11.71 -14.83 4.32
CA THR A 546 10.40 -14.66 4.94
C THR A 546 9.97 -15.85 5.81
N GLU A 547 9.99 -17.07 5.25
CA GLU A 547 9.58 -18.28 5.97
C GLU A 547 10.54 -18.61 7.11
N ALA A 548 11.85 -18.47 6.87
CA ALA A 548 12.88 -18.76 7.87
C ALA A 548 12.80 -17.78 9.06
N ALA A 549 12.43 -16.53 8.81
CA ALA A 549 12.23 -15.49 9.80
C ALA A 549 10.91 -15.65 10.57
N GLY A 550 9.98 -16.52 10.15
CA GLY A 550 8.66 -16.64 10.76
C GLY A 550 7.70 -15.48 10.41
N LEU A 551 7.96 -14.79 9.29
CA LEU A 551 7.16 -13.70 8.76
C LEU A 551 6.25 -14.18 7.60
N GLY A 552 5.63 -13.24 6.89
CA GLY A 552 4.84 -13.51 5.67
C GLY A 552 3.34 -13.36 5.87
N HIS A 553 2.93 -12.24 6.47
CA HIS A 553 1.52 -11.88 6.61
C HIS A 553 0.82 -11.89 5.23
N LEU A 554 -0.43 -12.38 5.17
CA LEU A 554 -1.18 -12.58 3.91
C LEU A 554 -2.22 -11.49 3.62
N GLY A 555 -2.57 -10.71 4.65
CA GLY A 555 -3.32 -9.47 4.49
C GLY A 555 -2.42 -8.39 3.90
N LYS A 556 -3.02 -7.25 3.54
CA LYS A 556 -2.33 -6.15 2.83
C LYS A 556 -1.74 -5.18 3.82
N SER A 557 -0.45 -4.87 3.72
CA SER A 557 0.25 -3.96 4.61
C SER A 557 0.82 -2.76 3.85
N HIS A 558 0.43 -1.55 4.27
CA HIS A 558 0.65 -0.29 3.53
C HIS A 558 1.66 0.67 4.16
N GLY A 559 2.03 0.49 5.43
CA GLY A 559 3.00 1.38 6.06
C GLY A 559 3.73 0.69 7.21
N VAL A 560 4.43 -0.36 6.84
CA VAL A 560 5.24 -1.20 7.74
C VAL A 560 6.45 -0.41 8.25
N THR A 561 6.79 -0.58 9.53
CA THR A 561 7.91 0.14 10.18
C THR A 561 8.70 -0.79 11.09
N PHE A 562 9.99 -0.50 11.23
CA PHE A 562 10.84 -1.09 12.24
C PHE A 562 10.99 -0.16 13.45
N ALA A 563 11.13 -0.74 14.64
CA ALA A 563 11.51 -0.07 15.88
C ALA A 563 12.04 -1.08 16.91
N ASP A 564 13.01 -0.70 17.73
CA ASP A 564 13.41 -1.45 18.93
C ASP A 564 12.53 -1.01 20.11
N TYR A 565 11.32 -1.56 20.21
CA TYR A 565 10.30 -1.06 21.16
C TYR A 565 10.58 -1.43 22.62
N ASP A 566 11.38 -2.47 22.87
CA ASP A 566 11.73 -2.95 24.21
C ASP A 566 13.19 -2.68 24.60
N ARG A 567 13.93 -1.93 23.77
CA ARG A 567 15.29 -1.42 24.00
C ARG A 567 16.30 -2.54 24.20
N ASP A 568 16.14 -3.65 23.47
CA ASP A 568 17.02 -4.80 23.54
C ASP A 568 18.08 -4.86 22.43
N GLY A 569 17.99 -3.93 21.47
CA GLY A 569 18.93 -3.75 20.37
C GLY A 569 18.57 -4.50 19.09
N ASP A 570 17.50 -5.29 19.07
CA ASP A 570 17.01 -5.96 17.88
C ASP A 570 15.79 -5.21 17.30
N LEU A 571 15.72 -5.08 15.97
CA LEU A 571 14.59 -4.41 15.32
C LEU A 571 13.33 -5.27 15.33
N ASP A 572 12.23 -4.73 15.83
CA ASP A 572 10.88 -5.30 15.76
C ASP A 572 10.06 -4.70 14.63
N LEU A 573 9.10 -5.45 14.09
CA LEU A 573 8.35 -5.06 12.89
C LEU A 573 6.88 -4.85 13.18
N TYR A 574 6.39 -3.63 13.00
CA TYR A 574 4.96 -3.32 12.96
C TYR A 574 4.43 -3.31 11.53
N ALA A 575 3.29 -3.97 11.32
CA ALA A 575 2.60 -4.01 10.05
C ALA A 575 1.13 -3.61 10.26
N PRO A 576 0.74 -2.37 9.90
CA PRO A 576 -0.66 -2.04 9.72
C PRO A 576 -1.24 -2.92 8.60
N VAL A 577 -2.40 -3.56 8.82
CA VAL A 577 -2.97 -4.50 7.84
C VAL A 577 -4.42 -4.16 7.49
N GLY A 578 -4.65 -3.88 6.20
CA GLY A 578 -5.96 -3.64 5.63
C GLY A 578 -5.93 -3.38 4.13
N GLY A 579 -6.97 -3.75 3.41
CA GLY A 579 -7.12 -3.43 2.00
C GLY A 579 -7.92 -2.18 1.73
N ALA A 580 -7.97 -1.80 0.45
CA ALA A 580 -8.74 -0.65 -0.02
C ALA A 580 -10.26 -0.79 0.14
N GLN A 581 -10.76 -2.00 0.40
CA GLN A 581 -12.19 -2.31 0.50
C GLN A 581 -12.60 -2.47 1.97
N PRO A 582 -13.78 -1.99 2.40
CA PRO A 582 -14.24 -2.13 3.78
C PRO A 582 -14.30 -3.57 4.32
N GLY A 583 -14.53 -4.55 3.43
CA GLY A 583 -14.53 -5.97 3.76
C GLY A 583 -13.15 -6.61 3.84
N ASP A 584 -12.09 -5.88 3.49
CA ASP A 584 -10.71 -6.39 3.44
C ASP A 584 -9.93 -5.99 4.68
N GLN A 585 -10.49 -6.26 5.85
CA GLN A 585 -9.89 -5.86 7.12
C GLN A 585 -9.23 -7.06 7.80
N TRP A 586 -8.09 -6.77 8.43
CA TRP A 586 -7.30 -7.70 9.23
C TRP A 586 -6.93 -7.01 10.55
N PRO A 587 -6.64 -7.75 11.63
CA PRO A 587 -5.93 -7.16 12.76
C PRO A 587 -4.54 -6.70 12.30
N ASN A 588 -4.11 -5.53 12.76
CA ASN A 588 -2.72 -5.11 12.59
C ASN A 588 -1.79 -6.13 13.28
N ALA A 589 -0.62 -6.37 12.69
CA ALA A 589 0.34 -7.35 13.18
C ALA A 589 1.56 -6.64 13.77
N PHE A 590 2.12 -7.21 14.83
CA PHE A 590 3.36 -6.72 15.43
C PHE A 590 4.26 -7.90 15.76
N TYR A 591 5.48 -7.86 15.24
CA TYR A 591 6.41 -8.98 15.24
C TYR A 591 7.63 -8.63 16.07
N ARG A 592 7.78 -9.27 17.23
CA ARG A 592 8.98 -9.14 18.05
C ARG A 592 10.11 -10.01 17.53
N SER A 593 11.31 -9.47 17.44
CA SER A 593 12.55 -10.22 17.25
C SER A 593 12.84 -11.12 18.47
N GLU A 594 13.20 -12.38 18.25
CA GLU A 594 13.68 -13.26 19.33
C GLU A 594 15.21 -13.22 19.50
N GLY A 595 15.83 -12.25 18.84
CA GLY A 595 17.26 -11.97 18.79
C GLY A 595 18.10 -12.90 17.93
N PHE A 596 19.21 -12.35 17.44
CA PHE A 596 20.09 -12.99 16.44
C PHE A 596 21.49 -13.31 16.96
N GLY A 597 21.82 -12.89 18.18
CA GLY A 597 23.10 -13.16 18.85
C GLY A 597 24.28 -12.39 18.27
N ASN A 598 23.98 -11.30 17.55
CA ASN A 598 24.94 -10.30 17.10
C ASN A 598 24.90 -9.09 18.04
N HIS A 599 25.91 -8.24 17.89
CA HIS A 599 26.09 -7.00 18.63
C HIS A 599 25.51 -5.84 17.84
N TYR A 600 25.11 -4.79 18.54
CA TYR A 600 24.48 -3.62 17.92
C TYR A 600 25.08 -2.31 18.46
N LEU A 601 24.73 -1.22 17.80
CA LEU A 601 24.89 0.14 18.30
C LEU A 601 23.72 0.97 17.77
N ILE A 602 22.97 1.60 18.67
CA ILE A 602 21.86 2.49 18.32
C ILE A 602 22.27 3.92 18.65
N LEU A 603 22.15 4.82 17.68
CA LEU A 603 22.58 6.21 17.79
C LEU A 603 21.40 7.15 17.63
N GLU A 604 21.15 7.97 18.64
CA GLU A 604 20.26 9.13 18.58
C GLU A 604 21.13 10.38 18.38
N LEU A 605 20.72 11.27 17.49
CA LEU A 605 21.47 12.49 17.19
C LEU A 605 20.70 13.72 17.68
N GLU A 606 21.41 14.65 18.34
CA GLU A 606 20.84 15.93 18.76
C GLU A 606 21.63 17.08 18.11
N GLY A 607 21.01 17.72 17.11
CA GLY A 607 21.52 18.94 16.48
C GLY A 607 21.51 20.14 17.43
N VAL A 608 22.42 21.10 17.19
CA VAL A 608 22.55 22.35 17.95
C VAL A 608 22.57 23.56 17.03
N GLU A 609 23.41 23.54 16.00
CA GLU A 609 23.36 24.50 14.89
C GLU A 609 22.52 23.94 13.73
N SER A 610 22.56 22.62 13.54
CA SER A 610 21.66 21.89 12.65
C SER A 610 20.26 21.75 13.27
N ASN A 611 19.27 21.34 12.48
CA ASN A 611 17.97 20.94 13.02
C ASN A 611 18.13 19.89 14.13
N ARG A 612 17.27 19.96 15.15
CA ARG A 612 17.46 19.24 16.42
C ARG A 612 17.40 17.73 16.24
N ASP A 613 16.54 17.24 15.37
CA ASP A 613 16.43 15.82 14.98
C ASP A 613 17.68 15.28 14.26
N GLY A 614 18.58 16.15 13.81
CA GLY A 614 19.76 15.77 13.05
C GLY A 614 19.45 15.22 11.65
N ILE A 615 18.24 15.41 11.11
CA ILE A 615 17.87 14.97 9.76
C ILE A 615 18.85 15.57 8.73
N GLY A 616 19.39 14.70 7.87
CA GLY A 616 20.46 15.00 6.92
C GLY A 616 21.87 14.83 7.47
N ALA A 617 22.04 14.51 8.77
CA ALA A 617 23.34 14.14 9.33
C ALA A 617 23.78 12.78 8.81
N LYS A 618 25.08 12.68 8.54
CA LYS A 618 25.73 11.53 7.91
C LYS A 618 26.61 10.82 8.92
N VAL A 619 26.41 9.52 9.11
CA VAL A 619 27.11 8.74 10.12
C VAL A 619 27.87 7.58 9.49
N TRP A 620 29.16 7.50 9.82
CA TRP A 620 30.01 6.35 9.48
C TRP A 620 30.41 5.61 10.75
N VAL A 621 30.10 4.31 10.82
CA VAL A 621 30.53 3.43 11.91
C VAL A 621 31.55 2.43 11.37
N HIS A 622 32.76 2.48 11.92
CA HIS A 622 33.82 1.52 11.62
C HIS A 622 33.96 0.53 12.78
N SER A 623 33.88 -0.76 12.48
CA SER A 623 34.16 -1.84 13.41
C SER A 623 35.00 -2.92 12.72
N GLY A 624 36.29 -2.95 13.00
CA GLY A 624 37.24 -3.86 12.34
C GLY A 624 37.29 -3.65 10.82
N ASP A 625 36.82 -4.64 10.08
CA ASP A 625 36.70 -4.65 8.61
C ASP A 625 35.33 -4.19 8.09
N LEU A 626 34.34 -4.01 8.98
CA LEU A 626 33.03 -3.47 8.65
C LEU A 626 33.06 -1.93 8.69
N MET A 627 32.52 -1.31 7.66
CA MET A 627 32.21 0.12 7.61
C MET A 627 30.77 0.21 7.15
N GLN A 628 29.94 0.90 7.94
CA GLN A 628 28.56 1.17 7.61
C GLN A 628 28.36 2.67 7.47
N TYR A 629 27.43 3.04 6.62
CA TYR A 629 27.04 4.42 6.36
C TYR A 629 25.52 4.54 6.42
N GLN A 630 25.03 5.53 7.16
CA GLN A 630 23.62 5.91 7.17
C GLN A 630 23.47 7.43 7.23
N GLU A 631 22.34 7.91 6.74
CA GLU A 631 21.88 9.29 6.92
C GLU A 631 20.62 9.29 7.78
N VAL A 632 20.48 10.24 8.70
CA VAL A 632 19.18 10.44 9.37
C VAL A 632 18.20 10.96 8.33
N ALA A 633 17.17 10.16 8.06
CA ALA A 633 16.17 10.47 7.06
C ALA A 633 14.76 10.31 7.65
N SER A 634 13.86 11.18 7.22
CA SER A 634 12.45 11.12 7.58
C SER A 634 11.61 10.75 6.37
N GLY A 635 10.52 10.02 6.64
CA GLY A 635 9.56 9.59 5.63
C GLY A 635 10.09 8.41 4.80
N TYR A 636 9.45 7.26 4.97
CA TYR A 636 9.71 6.08 4.15
C TYR A 636 8.49 5.73 3.33
N SER A 637 8.73 5.30 2.08
CA SER A 637 7.78 4.49 1.32
C SER A 637 6.41 5.15 1.21
N PHE A 638 5.33 4.44 1.51
CA PHE A 638 3.95 4.95 1.43
C PHE A 638 3.53 5.70 2.69
N GLY A 639 4.30 6.71 3.07
CA GLY A 639 3.95 7.68 4.12
C GLY A 639 4.01 7.12 5.55
N ASN A 640 5.06 6.38 5.90
CA ASN A 640 5.32 5.90 7.27
C ASN A 640 6.67 6.40 7.79
N SER A 641 6.93 6.19 9.09
CA SER A 641 8.17 6.61 9.74
C SER A 641 8.67 5.55 10.74
N ASN A 642 9.89 5.08 10.58
CA ASN A 642 10.63 4.50 11.71
C ASN A 642 10.93 5.60 12.74
N SER A 643 11.50 5.23 13.88
CA SER A 643 12.18 6.21 14.73
C SER A 643 13.33 6.86 13.95
N LEU A 644 13.79 8.03 14.42
CA LEU A 644 14.95 8.71 13.85
C LEU A 644 16.28 8.16 14.40
N GLU A 645 16.22 7.11 15.21
CA GLU A 645 17.39 6.41 15.72
C GLU A 645 18.08 5.67 14.57
N LEU A 646 19.42 5.70 14.55
CA LEU A 646 20.21 4.97 13.56
C LEU A 646 20.71 3.66 14.16
N GLU A 647 20.31 2.54 13.56
CA GLU A 647 20.70 1.21 14.05
C GLU A 647 21.84 0.63 13.22
N PHE A 648 22.93 0.23 13.90
CA PHE A 648 24.11 -0.36 13.30
C PHE A 648 24.37 -1.76 13.86
N GLY A 649 24.14 -2.81 13.07
CA GLY A 649 24.57 -4.16 13.41
C GLY A 649 26.09 -4.30 13.32
N LEU A 650 26.72 -4.80 14.37
CA LEU A 650 28.18 -5.00 14.43
C LEU A 650 28.59 -6.45 14.17
N GLY A 651 27.62 -7.35 13.99
CA GLY A 651 27.83 -8.78 13.89
C GLY A 651 28.48 -9.32 15.17
N GLN A 652 29.63 -9.98 15.07
CA GLN A 652 30.34 -10.53 16.22
C GLN A 652 31.39 -9.57 16.82
N ARG A 653 31.35 -8.29 16.43
CA ARG A 653 32.35 -7.31 16.88
C ARG A 653 31.82 -6.59 18.11
N VAL A 654 32.64 -6.57 19.17
CA VAL A 654 32.26 -6.07 20.49
C VAL A 654 32.49 -4.56 20.67
N ARG A 655 32.85 -3.83 19.61
CA ARG A 655 33.10 -2.39 19.67
C ARG A 655 33.04 -1.73 18.30
N ALA A 656 32.72 -0.45 18.25
CA ALA A 656 33.01 0.45 17.14
C ALA A 656 34.36 1.16 17.39
N ASP A 657 35.30 1.00 16.45
CA ASP A 657 36.62 1.63 16.52
C ASP A 657 36.53 3.15 16.31
N ARG A 658 35.57 3.58 15.47
CA ARG A 658 35.31 4.98 15.18
C ARG A 658 33.88 5.19 14.72
N ILE A 659 33.22 6.19 15.29
CA ILE A 659 31.99 6.78 14.79
C ILE A 659 32.36 8.19 14.30
N LYS A 660 31.94 8.54 13.09
CA LYS A 660 32.08 9.89 12.55
C LYS A 660 30.69 10.41 12.20
N VAL A 661 30.34 11.58 12.70
CA VAL A 661 29.10 12.28 12.36
C VAL A 661 29.47 13.53 11.58
N ALA A 662 28.87 13.73 10.41
CA ALA A 662 28.94 14.99 9.67
C ALA A 662 27.55 15.62 9.64
N TRP A 663 27.42 16.78 10.27
CA TRP A 663 26.15 17.45 10.50
C TRP A 663 25.75 18.37 9.33
N PRO A 664 24.44 18.67 9.16
CA PRO A 664 23.96 19.68 8.22
C PRO A 664 24.59 21.07 8.40
N SER A 665 25.05 21.47 9.58
CA SER A 665 25.80 22.72 9.76
C SER A 665 27.18 22.73 9.07
N GLY A 666 27.71 21.54 8.74
CA GLY A 666 29.09 21.31 8.31
C GLY A 666 30.05 20.97 9.45
N GLN A 667 29.59 20.95 10.71
CA GLN A 667 30.33 20.40 11.84
C GLN A 667 30.62 18.91 11.62
N VAL A 668 31.78 18.44 12.11
CA VAL A 668 32.15 17.02 12.06
C VAL A 668 32.66 16.59 13.42
N ASP A 669 31.99 15.61 14.00
CA ASP A 669 32.35 15.03 15.28
C ASP A 669 32.85 13.59 15.12
N GLU A 670 33.71 13.18 16.04
CA GLU A 670 34.29 11.84 16.07
C GLU A 670 34.29 11.28 17.49
N TYR A 671 33.94 9.99 17.58
CA TYR A 671 33.95 9.19 18.80
C TYR A 671 34.75 7.91 18.53
N ARG A 672 35.50 7.42 19.52
CA ARG A 672 36.42 6.28 19.34
C ARG A 672 36.30 5.24 20.44
N ASP A 673 36.62 4.00 20.08
CA ASP A 673 36.68 2.86 21.01
C ASP A 673 35.39 2.71 21.84
N ILE A 674 34.23 2.78 21.18
CA ILE A 674 32.91 2.65 21.79
C ILE A 674 32.56 1.16 21.88
N GLU A 675 32.22 0.67 23.08
CA GLU A 675 31.79 -0.71 23.26
C GLU A 675 30.44 -0.95 22.57
N ALA A 676 30.22 -2.16 22.08
CA ALA A 676 28.94 -2.55 21.49
C ALA A 676 27.82 -2.68 22.55
N ASP A 677 26.60 -2.92 22.08
CA ASP A 677 25.38 -3.15 22.85
C ASP A 677 24.99 -1.90 23.65
N GLN A 678 24.95 -0.75 22.96
CA GLN A 678 24.68 0.56 23.55
C GLN A 678 23.69 1.36 22.73
N HIS A 679 22.87 2.14 23.44
CA HIS A 679 22.13 3.28 22.92
C HIS A 679 22.90 4.54 23.32
N LEU A 680 23.23 5.39 22.36
CA LEU A 680 24.01 6.60 22.58
C LEU A 680 23.32 7.82 21.99
N LEU A 681 23.18 8.86 22.81
CA LEU A 681 22.87 10.20 22.35
C LEU A 681 24.17 10.92 21.97
N LEU A 682 24.30 11.32 20.71
CA LEU A 682 25.43 12.10 20.20
C LEU A 682 24.97 13.53 19.90
N ARG A 683 25.53 14.50 20.62
CA ARG A 683 25.18 15.92 20.44
C ARG A 683 26.19 16.65 19.56
N GLU A 684 25.68 17.47 18.65
CA GLU A 684 26.51 18.28 17.74
C GLU A 684 27.51 19.17 18.49
N GLY A 685 28.78 19.09 18.08
CA GLY A 685 29.91 19.80 18.67
C GLY A 685 30.55 19.09 19.86
N GLU A 686 30.02 17.94 20.28
CA GLU A 686 30.66 17.08 21.28
C GLU A 686 31.58 16.05 20.60
N THR A 687 32.71 15.74 21.24
CA THR A 687 33.63 14.69 20.77
C THR A 687 34.15 13.90 21.97
N GLN A 688 34.37 12.59 21.80
CA GLN A 688 34.79 11.70 22.89
C GLN A 688 35.97 10.79 22.53
#